data_AF-A0A0V1HXD6-F1
#
_entry.id   AF-A0A0V1HXD6-F1
#
_cell.length_a   1.000
_cell.length_b   1.000
_cell.length_c   1.000
_cell.angle_alpha   90.00
_cell.angle_beta   90.00
_cell.angle_gamma   90.00
#
_symmetry.space_group_name_H-M   'P 1'
#
loop_
_entity.id
_entity.type
_entity.pdbx_description
1 polymer ?
#
loop_
_entity_poly.entity_id
_entity_poly.type
_entity_poly.pdbx_seq_one_letter_code
_entity_poly.pdbx_strand_id
1 'polypeptide(L)'
;MLSITLKLLIIAFINFQLYTCSTDIEKIEVEEMIFSVPISKPRNRPQIKEKKLKKLLEPLGKLYKTSSDVGIPISQSKASLSVEKMIVELNRLIQTEYSYLYKRYHKLKTVHQAEKCDSTTNVYTLTLQKTDCEPQTIIEGSPSTNCSAVEDRSPISCTILSKVASADETIKAFSKKESICELSRYPGEEKFKTFVPKEVSSWFSDAIVYIPQGHKPQPNTTYFKNYRGRQGIVGRGMLPHLGPVRMHVVTIFRKNGEKTEVLSLLNSKASIEIPKVFVTHPIDRPFGDEIDHILRKAFDTMGLNSAQKEEKLQKLYNAIRDTTVVHRETPYDTDDAYVITNVVAVLDESKEHIGSIDEFPSEKDLQIGWKVADKSAKLLMRFVMPSKGYFYFIMSCKDCFKMQLDEITVLRSMFREPEELTFDNVENLSELEAIVENETALLENTSLESVSFSLKLKNETNCTLVLNVELPSTYPLCQPPVVVIRCSSLDCHKLDALNAQLHQYISSRFAQAPFLYDIAQWICETKISTDEAPVDEELVVSTTNEQPEESNVFCRYWIYSHHIYNKVKRRGMLELAKQLDLTGFCLPGKPGVVCVEGDQRDCIQFWKQVRKWTWKKISLKHVEEEDSNLFVRKFGTFEELNFATQPGSRHMDFGLLYKFMVDHGCGDMFNFCFGMQGRDSNS
;
A
#
# COMPACT_ATOMS: atom_id res chain seq x y z
N MET A 1 1.87 -15.89 32.71
CA MET A 1 0.95 -16.70 31.87
C MET A 1 0.33 -15.78 30.84
N LEU A 2 0.43 -16.06 29.54
CA LEU A 2 -0.37 -15.34 28.55
C LEU A 2 -1.79 -15.91 28.55
N SER A 3 -2.78 -15.09 28.88
CA SER A 3 -4.19 -15.45 28.72
C SER A 3 -4.57 -15.28 27.24
N ILE A 4 -4.50 -16.34 26.45
CA ILE A 4 -5.00 -16.35 25.07
C ILE A 4 -6.53 -16.45 25.14
N THR A 5 -7.20 -15.33 24.89
CA THR A 5 -8.67 -15.28 24.82
C THR A 5 -9.15 -15.88 23.49
N LEU A 6 -9.34 -17.21 23.46
CA LEU A 6 -9.90 -17.89 22.28
C LEU A 6 -11.32 -17.39 21.98
N LYS A 7 -11.50 -16.74 20.83
CA LYS A 7 -12.82 -16.57 20.20
C LYS A 7 -13.06 -17.76 19.28
N LEU A 8 -13.85 -18.72 19.74
CA LEU A 8 -14.20 -19.92 18.98
C LEU A 8 -15.46 -19.68 18.12
N LEU A 9 -15.56 -20.32 16.95
CA LEU A 9 -16.73 -20.29 16.06
C LEU A 9 -17.03 -21.69 15.47
N ILE A 10 -18.31 -21.95 15.16
CA ILE A 10 -18.80 -23.14 14.44
C ILE A 10 -19.27 -22.74 13.04
N ILE A 11 -18.86 -23.49 12.02
CA ILE A 11 -19.14 -23.21 10.61
C ILE A 11 -19.61 -24.52 9.96
N ALA A 12 -20.91 -24.65 9.72
CA ALA A 12 -21.47 -25.92 9.24
C ALA A 12 -22.47 -25.72 8.10
N PHE A 13 -22.42 -26.59 7.09
CA PHE A 13 -23.56 -26.81 6.21
C PHE A 13 -24.18 -28.16 6.53
N ILE A 14 -25.52 -28.23 6.59
CA ILE A 14 -26.24 -29.50 6.77
C ILE A 14 -27.22 -29.70 5.62
N ASN A 15 -26.96 -30.72 4.81
CA ASN A 15 -27.85 -31.13 3.73
C ASN A 15 -28.75 -32.25 4.26
N PHE A 16 -29.97 -31.93 4.68
CA PHE A 16 -30.98 -32.93 5.09
C PHE A 16 -31.58 -33.63 3.86
N GLN A 17 -30.75 -34.40 3.16
CA GLN A 17 -31.22 -35.62 2.52
C GLN A 17 -30.79 -36.79 3.41
N LEU A 18 -31.68 -37.77 3.57
CA LEU A 18 -31.49 -38.96 4.39
C LEU A 18 -30.37 -39.85 3.81
N TYR A 19 -29.12 -39.44 4.01
CA TYR A 19 -27.96 -40.33 3.93
C TYR A 19 -27.64 -40.81 5.33
N THR A 20 -27.77 -42.12 5.52
CA THR A 20 -27.18 -42.82 6.67
C THR A 20 -25.71 -42.43 6.80
N CYS A 21 -25.27 -41.99 7.98
CA CYS A 21 -23.85 -41.80 8.27
C CYS A 21 -23.10 -43.08 7.89
N SER A 22 -22.27 -43.04 6.84
CA SER A 22 -21.37 -44.15 6.54
C SER A 22 -20.39 -44.27 7.70
N THR A 23 -20.18 -45.49 8.19
CA THR A 23 -19.40 -45.78 9.39
C THR A 23 -17.90 -45.80 9.13
N ASP A 24 -17.42 -44.92 8.26
CA ASP A 24 -16.04 -44.85 7.80
C ASP A 24 -15.29 -43.77 8.59
N ILE A 25 -15.03 -44.09 9.86
CA ILE A 25 -13.97 -43.42 10.64
C ILE A 25 -12.64 -43.98 10.11
N GLU A 26 -12.23 -43.53 8.92
CA GLU A 26 -10.85 -43.70 8.49
C GLU A 26 -9.96 -42.93 9.47
N LYS A 27 -8.88 -43.59 9.91
CA LYS A 27 -7.91 -42.99 10.83
C LYS A 27 -7.37 -41.71 10.19
N ILE A 28 -7.24 -40.66 10.99
CA ILE A 28 -6.43 -39.50 10.63
C ILE A 28 -4.97 -39.94 10.67
N GLU A 29 -4.50 -40.56 9.59
CA GLU A 29 -3.08 -40.58 9.27
C GLU A 29 -2.65 -39.14 8.97
N VAL A 30 -1.42 -38.80 9.36
CA VAL A 30 -0.89 -37.45 9.16
C VAL A 30 -0.45 -37.32 7.71
N GLU A 31 -1.42 -37.11 6.81
CA GLU A 31 -1.17 -36.84 5.40
C GLU A 31 -0.29 -35.58 5.25
N GLU A 32 0.74 -35.66 4.40
CA GLU A 32 1.61 -34.51 4.13
C GLU A 32 0.80 -33.36 3.50
N MET A 33 0.59 -32.29 4.27
CA MET A 33 -0.16 -31.12 3.80
C MET A 33 0.65 -30.33 2.76
N ILE A 34 0.45 -30.63 1.47
CA ILE A 34 1.08 -29.90 0.37
C ILE A 34 0.40 -28.54 0.19
N PHE A 35 0.87 -27.55 0.95
CA PHE A 35 0.59 -26.15 0.67
C PHE A 35 1.37 -25.71 -0.56
N SER A 36 0.70 -25.68 -1.71
CA SER A 36 1.23 -25.14 -2.97
C SER A 36 1.29 -23.59 -2.94
N VAL A 37 2.00 -23.03 -1.94
CA VAL A 37 2.35 -21.61 -1.91
C VAL A 37 3.03 -21.28 -3.25
N PRO A 38 2.63 -20.21 -3.97
CA PRO A 38 3.24 -19.87 -5.25
C PRO A 38 4.77 -19.76 -5.11
N ILE A 39 5.48 -20.77 -5.61
CA ILE A 39 6.94 -20.84 -5.50
C ILE A 39 7.51 -19.69 -6.33
N SER A 40 8.31 -18.87 -5.65
CA SER A 40 8.67 -17.50 -6.02
C SER A 40 7.51 -16.49 -5.94
N LYS A 41 7.67 -15.51 -5.03
CA LYS A 41 7.47 -14.10 -5.43
C LYS A 41 8.70 -13.73 -6.26
N PRO A 42 8.62 -13.60 -7.60
CA PRO A 42 9.76 -13.13 -8.36
C PRO A 42 9.98 -11.68 -7.94
N ARG A 43 11.14 -11.35 -7.35
CA ARG A 43 11.44 -9.99 -6.85
C ARG A 43 11.33 -8.90 -7.94
N ASN A 44 11.33 -9.30 -9.21
CA ASN A 44 11.40 -8.41 -10.38
C ASN A 44 10.17 -8.49 -11.32
N ARG A 45 9.08 -9.22 -11.01
CA ARG A 45 7.85 -9.18 -11.84
C ARG A 45 6.89 -8.07 -11.37
N PRO A 46 6.27 -7.31 -12.29
CA PRO A 46 5.30 -6.28 -11.93
C PRO A 46 4.08 -6.91 -11.24
N GLN A 47 3.58 -6.22 -10.21
CA GLN A 47 2.44 -6.66 -9.41
C GLN A 47 1.39 -5.56 -9.30
N ILE A 48 0.12 -5.91 -9.44
CA ILE A 48 -1.01 -5.00 -9.25
C ILE A 48 -1.86 -5.46 -8.05
N LYS A 49 -2.22 -4.54 -7.15
CA LYS A 49 -3.19 -4.81 -6.08
C LYS A 49 -4.58 -5.02 -6.70
N GLU A 50 -5.29 -6.08 -6.30
CA GLU A 50 -6.63 -6.40 -6.81
C GLU A 50 -7.61 -5.21 -6.81
N LYS A 51 -7.66 -4.42 -5.73
CA LYS A 51 -8.51 -3.22 -5.66
C LYS A 51 -8.25 -2.23 -6.81
N LYS A 52 -6.99 -2.06 -7.21
CA LYS A 52 -6.59 -1.19 -8.32
C LYS A 52 -7.03 -1.78 -9.66
N LEU A 53 -6.88 -3.10 -9.84
CA LEU A 53 -7.39 -3.77 -11.04
C LEU A 53 -8.92 -3.66 -11.16
N LYS A 54 -9.66 -3.83 -10.06
CA LYS A 54 -11.12 -3.68 -10.04
C LYS A 54 -11.56 -2.27 -10.47
N LYS A 55 -10.95 -1.19 -9.94
CA LYS A 55 -11.23 0.19 -10.38
C LYS A 55 -10.95 0.39 -11.89
N LEU A 56 -9.86 -0.19 -12.41
CA LEU A 56 -9.50 -0.08 -13.83
C LEU A 56 -10.44 -0.87 -14.76
N LEU A 57 -10.97 -2.02 -14.31
CA LEU A 57 -11.84 -2.88 -15.11
C LEU A 57 -13.34 -2.61 -14.92
N GLU A 58 -13.75 -1.86 -13.90
CA GLU A 58 -15.15 -1.50 -13.64
C GLU A 58 -15.90 -0.96 -14.88
N PRO A 59 -15.37 0.03 -15.64
CA PRO A 59 -15.98 0.47 -16.90
C PRO A 59 -15.77 -0.49 -18.09
N LEU A 60 -14.99 -1.56 -17.93
CA LEU A 60 -14.57 -2.51 -18.97
C LEU A 60 -15.04 -3.96 -18.69
N GLY A 61 -16.13 -4.08 -17.93
CA GLY A 61 -16.75 -5.35 -17.53
C GLY A 61 -16.14 -5.97 -16.27
N LYS A 62 -17.00 -6.52 -15.40
CA LYS A 62 -16.62 -7.07 -14.08
C LYS A 62 -15.42 -8.03 -14.16
N LEU A 63 -14.51 -7.92 -13.20
CA LEU A 63 -13.37 -8.85 -13.07
C LEU A 63 -13.82 -10.28 -12.75
N TYR A 64 -14.92 -10.44 -12.00
CA TYR A 64 -15.49 -11.74 -11.64
C TYR A 64 -16.99 -11.81 -11.93
N LYS A 65 -17.48 -13.01 -12.21
CA LYS A 65 -18.91 -13.32 -12.27
C LYS A 65 -19.43 -13.41 -10.82
N THR A 66 -20.25 -12.45 -10.40
CA THR A 66 -20.95 -12.47 -9.10
C THR A 66 -22.45 -12.29 -9.30
N SER A 67 -23.24 -13.19 -8.72
CA SER A 67 -24.68 -12.97 -8.48
C SER A 67 -24.83 -11.92 -7.36
N SER A 68 -25.86 -11.08 -7.48
CA SER A 68 -26.21 -10.04 -6.51
C SER A 68 -27.60 -10.29 -5.91
N ASP A 69 -28.04 -11.55 -5.87
CA ASP A 69 -29.36 -11.91 -5.35
C ASP A 69 -29.32 -11.93 -3.82
N VAL A 70 -30.04 -11.01 -3.21
CA VAL A 70 -30.15 -10.85 -1.75
C VAL A 70 -31.18 -11.83 -1.18
N GLY A 71 -30.86 -12.42 -0.03
CA GLY A 71 -31.74 -13.35 0.68
C GLY A 71 -33.01 -12.70 1.22
N ILE A 72 -34.12 -13.43 1.27
CA ILE A 72 -35.38 -12.95 1.85
C ILE A 72 -35.36 -13.20 3.37
N PRO A 73 -35.43 -12.16 4.24
CA PRO A 73 -35.39 -12.36 5.69
C PRO A 73 -36.56 -13.18 6.24
N ILE A 74 -36.25 -14.10 7.15
CA ILE A 74 -37.20 -14.96 7.86
C ILE A 74 -37.48 -14.36 9.25
N SER A 75 -38.75 -14.34 9.67
CA SER A 75 -39.11 -13.79 10.98
C SER A 75 -38.53 -14.61 12.13
N GLN A 76 -38.11 -13.94 13.21
CA GLN A 76 -37.44 -14.58 14.36
C GLN A 76 -38.21 -15.79 14.92
N SER A 77 -39.54 -15.70 15.04
CA SER A 77 -40.40 -16.80 15.50
C SER A 77 -40.35 -18.04 14.61
N LYS A 78 -40.41 -17.85 13.28
CA LYS A 78 -40.31 -18.93 12.29
C LYS A 78 -38.89 -19.50 12.24
N ALA A 79 -37.89 -18.65 12.41
CA ALA A 79 -36.49 -19.06 12.45
C ALA A 79 -36.19 -19.92 13.68
N SER A 80 -36.63 -19.53 14.89
CA SER A 80 -36.49 -20.35 16.09
C SER A 80 -37.14 -21.72 15.93
N LEU A 81 -38.42 -21.79 15.51
CA LEU A 81 -39.13 -23.05 15.30
C LEU A 81 -38.45 -23.94 14.25
N SER A 82 -37.88 -23.33 13.19
CA SER A 82 -37.13 -24.05 12.17
C SER A 82 -35.83 -24.66 12.71
N VAL A 83 -35.16 -23.97 13.64
CA VAL A 83 -33.89 -24.43 14.21
C VAL A 83 -34.12 -25.42 15.36
N GLU A 84 -35.21 -25.28 16.12
CA GLU A 84 -35.67 -26.29 17.10
C GLU A 84 -35.85 -27.66 16.43
N LYS A 85 -36.46 -27.72 15.24
CA LYS A 85 -36.58 -28.97 14.46
C LYS A 85 -35.24 -29.56 14.01
N MET A 86 -34.17 -28.76 13.95
CA MET A 86 -32.82 -29.18 13.59
C MET A 86 -31.91 -29.43 14.80
N ILE A 87 -32.37 -29.14 16.03
CA ILE A 87 -31.49 -29.04 17.21
C ILE A 87 -30.83 -30.37 17.58
N VAL A 88 -31.54 -31.49 17.40
CA VAL A 88 -31.04 -32.86 17.64
C VAL A 88 -29.80 -33.12 16.79
N GLU A 89 -29.91 -32.94 15.47
CA GLU A 89 -28.82 -33.24 14.53
C GLU A 89 -27.69 -32.22 14.61
N LEU A 90 -28.02 -30.95 14.85
CA LEU A 90 -27.05 -29.89 15.13
C LEU A 90 -26.19 -30.23 16.36
N ASN A 91 -26.84 -30.62 17.46
CA ASN A 91 -26.14 -31.07 18.65
C ASN A 91 -25.31 -32.31 18.33
N ARG A 92 -25.88 -33.34 17.69
CA ARG A 92 -25.18 -34.58 17.30
C ARG A 92 -23.89 -34.28 16.54
N LEU A 93 -23.93 -33.44 15.50
CA LEU A 93 -22.75 -33.06 14.71
C LEU A 93 -21.69 -32.32 15.54
N ILE A 94 -22.10 -31.34 16.37
CA ILE A 94 -21.19 -30.62 17.27
C ILE A 94 -20.55 -31.59 18.29
N GLN A 95 -21.32 -32.57 18.78
CA GLN A 95 -20.83 -33.55 19.75
C GLN A 95 -19.87 -34.57 19.12
N THR A 96 -20.17 -35.07 17.92
CA THR A 96 -19.36 -36.06 17.20
C THR A 96 -17.98 -35.50 16.83
N GLU A 97 -17.92 -34.29 16.27
CA GLU A 97 -16.66 -33.71 15.76
C GLU A 97 -15.78 -33.08 16.86
N TYR A 98 -16.38 -32.39 17.85
CA TYR A 98 -15.61 -31.55 18.77
C TYR A 98 -15.51 -32.09 20.21
N SER A 99 -16.60 -32.67 20.72
CA SER A 99 -16.72 -32.93 22.17
C SER A 99 -16.00 -34.20 22.63
N TYR A 100 -15.65 -35.11 21.70
CA TYR A 100 -14.75 -36.24 21.96
C TYR A 100 -13.36 -35.79 22.44
N LEU A 101 -12.80 -34.74 21.83
CA LEU A 101 -11.44 -34.25 22.13
C LEU A 101 -11.39 -33.38 23.39
N TYR A 102 -12.41 -32.53 23.61
CA TYR A 102 -12.33 -31.46 24.63
C TYR A 102 -13.25 -31.63 25.84
N LYS A 103 -14.17 -32.62 25.84
CA LYS A 103 -15.17 -32.84 26.92
C LYS A 103 -15.94 -31.56 27.32
N ARG A 104 -16.23 -30.69 26.34
CA ARG A 104 -16.93 -29.40 26.52
C ARG A 104 -18.20 -29.38 25.68
N TYR A 105 -19.32 -29.27 26.38
CA TYR A 105 -20.65 -29.32 25.79
C TYR A 105 -21.18 -27.90 25.55
N HIS A 106 -21.81 -27.71 24.40
CA HIS A 106 -22.42 -26.44 24.00
C HIS A 106 -23.85 -26.72 23.53
N LYS A 107 -24.78 -25.87 23.95
CA LYS A 107 -26.18 -25.87 23.51
C LYS A 107 -26.47 -24.64 22.66
N LEU A 108 -27.47 -24.74 21.79
CA LEU A 108 -28.00 -23.59 21.07
C LEU A 108 -28.61 -22.57 22.05
N LYS A 109 -28.30 -21.29 21.85
CA LYS A 109 -28.81 -20.18 22.67
C LYS A 109 -29.85 -19.33 21.93
N THR A 110 -29.47 -18.75 20.79
CA THR A 110 -30.30 -17.77 20.06
C THR A 110 -30.04 -17.82 18.56
N VAL A 111 -31.11 -17.74 17.77
CA VAL A 111 -31.03 -17.30 16.37
C VAL A 111 -30.84 -15.78 16.33
N HIS A 112 -29.98 -15.25 15.47
CA HIS A 112 -29.73 -13.82 15.33
C HIS A 112 -30.24 -13.21 14.03
N GLN A 113 -30.19 -13.99 12.96
CA GLN A 113 -30.61 -13.61 11.61
C GLN A 113 -30.90 -14.90 10.84
N ALA A 114 -31.90 -14.89 9.98
CA ALA A 114 -32.22 -16.01 9.12
C ALA A 114 -32.75 -15.51 7.77
N GLU A 115 -32.35 -16.16 6.68
CA GLU A 115 -32.66 -15.75 5.31
C GLU A 115 -33.00 -16.98 4.45
N LYS A 116 -33.93 -16.84 3.52
CA LYS A 116 -34.18 -17.79 2.44
C LYS A 116 -33.45 -17.31 1.17
N CYS A 117 -32.51 -18.11 0.66
CA CYS A 117 -31.69 -17.74 -0.49
C CYS A 117 -32.26 -18.21 -1.83
N ASP A 118 -32.88 -19.39 -1.85
CA ASP A 118 -33.60 -19.92 -3.01
C ASP A 118 -34.80 -20.77 -2.57
N SER A 119 -35.42 -21.52 -3.48
CA SER A 119 -36.57 -22.36 -3.16
C SER A 119 -36.28 -23.45 -2.11
N THR A 120 -35.01 -23.84 -1.94
CA THR A 120 -34.58 -24.99 -1.11
C THR A 120 -33.62 -24.65 0.01
N THR A 121 -32.96 -23.48 -0.03
CA THR A 121 -31.82 -23.14 0.83
C THR A 121 -32.14 -21.98 1.78
N ASN A 122 -31.93 -22.22 3.08
CA ASN A 122 -32.03 -21.21 4.13
C ASN A 122 -30.68 -21.05 4.85
N VAL A 123 -30.35 -19.85 5.30
CA VAL A 123 -29.20 -19.58 6.18
C VAL A 123 -29.67 -19.07 7.53
N TYR A 124 -28.93 -19.42 8.57
CA TYR A 124 -29.17 -19.02 9.95
C TYR A 124 -27.84 -18.60 10.59
N THR A 125 -27.79 -17.40 11.16
CA THR A 125 -26.74 -17.03 12.13
C THR A 125 -27.23 -17.37 13.51
N LEU A 126 -26.48 -18.21 14.21
CA LEU A 126 -26.81 -18.77 15.52
C LEU A 126 -25.74 -18.40 16.54
N THR A 127 -26.11 -18.44 17.81
CA THR A 127 -25.16 -18.40 18.92
C THR A 127 -25.33 -19.63 19.79
N LEU A 128 -24.20 -20.21 20.18
CA LEU A 128 -24.09 -21.31 21.13
C LEU A 128 -23.60 -20.80 22.49
N GLN A 129 -23.97 -21.54 23.53
CA GLN A 129 -23.57 -21.30 24.91
C GLN A 129 -23.07 -22.59 25.53
N LYS A 130 -22.01 -22.50 26.33
CA LYS A 130 -21.53 -23.62 27.14
C LYS A 130 -22.65 -24.14 28.08
N THR A 131 -22.72 -25.45 28.26
CA THR A 131 -23.68 -26.10 29.16
C THR A 131 -23.00 -27.15 30.04
N ASP A 132 -23.63 -27.41 31.18
CA ASP A 132 -23.32 -28.42 32.20
C ASP A 132 -24.11 -29.74 32.01
N CYS A 133 -25.08 -29.77 31.09
CA CYS A 133 -25.91 -30.94 30.83
C CYS A 133 -25.12 -32.18 30.36
N GLU A 134 -25.66 -33.35 30.67
CA GLU A 134 -25.06 -34.63 30.30
C GLU A 134 -25.04 -34.85 28.77
N PRO A 135 -24.07 -35.63 28.24
CA PRO A 135 -23.88 -35.79 26.80
C PRO A 135 -25.12 -36.39 26.10
N GLN A 136 -25.76 -37.37 26.74
CA GLN A 136 -26.95 -38.05 26.21
C GLN A 136 -28.12 -37.09 26.06
N THR A 137 -28.44 -36.32 27.11
CA THR A 137 -29.51 -35.31 27.12
C THR A 137 -29.38 -34.27 26.00
N ILE A 138 -28.14 -33.91 25.64
CA ILE A 138 -27.82 -32.95 24.57
C ILE A 138 -27.96 -33.60 23.18
N ILE A 139 -27.47 -34.83 23.00
CA ILE A 139 -27.54 -35.58 21.74
C ILE A 139 -28.99 -35.97 21.40
N GLU A 140 -29.79 -36.31 22.41
CA GLU A 140 -31.24 -36.57 22.27
C GLU A 140 -32.05 -35.30 21.96
N GLY A 141 -31.42 -34.12 21.98
CA GLY A 141 -32.04 -32.83 21.67
C GLY A 141 -33.16 -32.45 22.63
N SER A 142 -33.02 -32.80 23.91
CA SER A 142 -33.97 -32.41 24.96
C SER A 142 -34.25 -30.90 24.92
N PRO A 143 -35.50 -30.46 25.17
CA PRO A 143 -35.88 -29.06 25.08
C PRO A 143 -35.01 -28.18 25.99
N SER A 144 -34.71 -26.97 25.51
CA SER A 144 -33.73 -26.04 26.09
C SER A 144 -34.00 -25.62 27.54
N THR A 145 -35.19 -25.92 28.05
CA THR A 145 -35.68 -25.67 29.41
C THR A 145 -35.05 -26.55 30.49
N ASN A 146 -34.48 -27.71 30.14
CA ASN A 146 -34.03 -28.70 31.13
C ASN A 146 -32.55 -28.56 31.53
N CYS A 147 -31.79 -27.66 30.89
CA CYS A 147 -30.36 -27.49 31.12
C CYS A 147 -30.05 -26.12 31.72
N SER A 148 -29.24 -26.07 32.78
CA SER A 148 -28.79 -24.82 33.38
C SER A 148 -28.08 -23.91 32.36
N ALA A 149 -28.09 -22.60 32.64
CA ALA A 149 -27.29 -21.64 31.90
C ALA A 149 -25.97 -21.41 32.65
N VAL A 150 -24.87 -21.99 32.16
CA VAL A 150 -23.54 -21.60 32.62
C VAL A 150 -23.24 -20.22 32.05
N GLU A 151 -22.90 -19.24 32.89
CA GLU A 151 -22.48 -17.93 32.42
C GLU A 151 -21.17 -18.04 31.64
N ASP A 152 -21.24 -17.72 30.35
CA ASP A 152 -20.09 -17.64 29.46
C ASP A 152 -19.83 -16.16 29.14
N ARG A 153 -18.62 -15.69 29.43
CA ARG A 153 -18.22 -14.28 29.21
C ARG A 153 -18.11 -13.93 27.72
N SER A 154 -18.08 -14.93 26.83
CA SER A 154 -18.00 -14.74 25.38
C SER A 154 -18.74 -15.86 24.65
N PRO A 155 -20.04 -15.70 24.34
CA PRO A 155 -20.80 -16.73 23.64
C PRO A 155 -20.30 -16.92 22.20
N ILE A 156 -20.44 -18.14 21.68
CA ILE A 156 -19.85 -18.58 20.41
C ILE A 156 -20.82 -18.30 19.25
N SER A 157 -20.43 -17.46 18.30
CA SER A 157 -21.22 -17.19 17.09
C SER A 157 -20.96 -18.23 15.99
N CYS A 158 -21.99 -18.55 15.23
CA CYS A 158 -22.00 -19.63 14.25
C CYS A 158 -22.83 -19.22 13.02
N THR A 159 -22.44 -19.67 11.84
CA THR A 159 -23.26 -19.53 10.63
C THR A 159 -23.54 -20.91 10.06
N ILE A 160 -24.83 -21.20 9.83
CA ILE A 160 -25.30 -22.48 9.32
C ILE A 160 -26.11 -22.27 8.06
N LEU A 161 -25.70 -22.94 7.00
CA LEU A 161 -26.40 -22.97 5.72
C LEU A 161 -27.05 -24.35 5.59
N SER A 162 -28.37 -24.43 5.46
CA SER A 162 -29.08 -25.71 5.39
C SER A 162 -30.10 -25.76 4.27
N LYS A 163 -30.26 -26.96 3.71
CA LYS A 163 -31.22 -27.24 2.65
C LYS A 163 -32.44 -27.95 3.25
N VAL A 164 -33.61 -27.37 3.08
CA VAL A 164 -34.88 -27.90 3.60
C VAL A 164 -35.74 -28.36 2.43
N ALA A 165 -36.01 -29.66 2.35
CA ALA A 165 -37.08 -30.20 1.51
C ALA A 165 -38.44 -29.87 2.16
N SER A 166 -39.39 -29.39 1.37
CA SER A 166 -40.57 -28.65 1.86
C SER A 166 -41.62 -29.49 2.57
N ALA A 167 -42.23 -28.90 3.61
CA ALA A 167 -43.68 -28.83 3.73
C ALA A 167 -44.09 -27.44 4.24
N ASP A 168 -45.03 -26.81 3.52
CA ASP A 168 -45.82 -25.60 3.80
C ASP A 168 -45.18 -24.20 3.83
N GLU A 169 -45.91 -23.25 3.23
CA GLU A 169 -45.61 -21.83 3.00
C GLU A 169 -45.95 -20.94 4.23
N THR A 170 -45.80 -19.61 4.31
CA THR A 170 -45.33 -18.51 3.42
C THR A 170 -44.60 -17.44 4.28
N ILE A 171 -43.94 -16.42 3.68
CA ILE A 171 -42.90 -15.57 4.33
C ILE A 171 -43.22 -14.05 4.25
N LYS A 172 -42.84 -13.27 5.28
CA LYS A 172 -42.60 -11.79 5.37
C LYS A 172 -41.97 -11.47 6.76
N ALA A 173 -41.18 -10.43 7.04
CA ALA A 173 -40.04 -9.77 6.37
C ALA A 173 -39.27 -8.86 7.40
N PHE A 174 -38.15 -8.24 7.00
CA PHE A 174 -37.33 -7.19 7.69
C PHE A 174 -36.18 -7.61 8.66
N SER A 175 -35.34 -6.64 9.07
CA SER A 175 -33.96 -6.53 8.54
C SER A 175 -32.80 -6.48 9.55
N LYS A 176 -31.60 -6.84 9.06
CA LYS A 176 -30.28 -6.39 9.54
C LYS A 176 -29.33 -6.18 8.35
N LYS A 177 -28.20 -5.49 8.58
CA LYS A 177 -27.54 -4.62 7.57
C LYS A 177 -26.73 -5.28 6.44
N GLU A 178 -26.47 -6.58 6.47
CA GLU A 178 -25.78 -7.31 5.39
C GLU A 178 -26.45 -8.68 5.19
N SER A 179 -26.57 -9.16 3.94
CA SER A 179 -27.23 -10.43 3.61
C SER A 179 -26.29 -11.62 3.73
N ILE A 180 -26.69 -12.63 4.51
CA ILE A 180 -25.91 -13.86 4.68
C ILE A 180 -25.93 -14.68 3.38
N CYS A 181 -27.05 -14.67 2.65
CA CYS A 181 -27.14 -15.33 1.35
C CYS A 181 -26.13 -14.78 0.34
N GLU A 182 -25.96 -13.45 0.28
CA GLU A 182 -24.98 -12.79 -0.59
C GLU A 182 -23.54 -13.20 -0.21
N LEU A 183 -23.20 -13.14 1.09
CA LEU A 183 -21.89 -13.55 1.61
C LEU A 183 -21.59 -15.04 1.39
N SER A 184 -22.62 -15.87 1.26
CA SER A 184 -22.52 -17.31 1.06
C SER A 184 -22.63 -17.73 -0.42
N ARG A 185 -22.82 -16.82 -1.37
CA ARG A 185 -22.91 -17.17 -2.80
C ARG A 185 -21.60 -17.78 -3.32
N TYR A 186 -21.73 -18.81 -4.15
CA TYR A 186 -20.65 -19.36 -4.97
C TYR A 186 -21.08 -19.38 -6.44
N PRO A 187 -20.23 -18.92 -7.39
CA PRO A 187 -20.60 -18.85 -8.82
C PRO A 187 -20.66 -20.20 -9.57
N GLY A 188 -20.36 -21.33 -8.91
CA GLY A 188 -20.45 -22.69 -9.47
C GLY A 188 -21.82 -23.37 -9.33
N GLU A 189 -21.87 -24.66 -9.66
CA GLU A 189 -23.10 -25.49 -9.61
C GLU A 189 -23.66 -25.62 -8.18
N GLU A 190 -22.77 -25.59 -7.19
CA GLU A 190 -23.10 -25.64 -5.76
C GLU A 190 -23.93 -24.42 -5.32
N LYS A 191 -23.88 -23.30 -6.08
CA LYS A 191 -24.55 -21.99 -5.87
C LYS A 191 -24.22 -21.25 -4.57
N PHE A 192 -23.75 -21.97 -3.55
CA PHE A 192 -23.41 -21.47 -2.25
C PHE A 192 -22.20 -22.21 -1.66
N LYS A 193 -21.54 -21.55 -0.70
CA LYS A 193 -20.44 -22.07 0.10
C LYS A 193 -20.70 -21.75 1.57
N THR A 194 -20.13 -22.53 2.49
CA THR A 194 -20.27 -22.27 3.92
C THR A 194 -19.51 -20.98 4.29
N PHE A 195 -20.16 -20.00 4.92
CA PHE A 195 -19.53 -18.72 5.23
C PHE A 195 -18.33 -18.89 6.19
N VAL A 196 -17.16 -18.34 5.82
CA VAL A 196 -15.93 -18.40 6.63
C VAL A 196 -15.56 -17.01 7.18
N PRO A 197 -15.70 -16.77 8.50
CA PRO A 197 -15.20 -15.57 9.18
C PRO A 197 -13.68 -15.46 9.12
N LYS A 198 -13.16 -14.22 9.13
CA LYS A 198 -11.72 -13.93 8.96
C LYS A 198 -10.85 -14.40 10.12
N GLU A 199 -11.45 -14.54 11.30
CA GLU A 199 -10.82 -15.00 12.54
C GLU A 199 -10.37 -16.47 12.44
N VAL A 200 -11.12 -17.27 11.67
CA VAL A 200 -10.96 -18.72 11.55
C VAL A 200 -10.75 -19.18 10.10
N SER A 201 -10.47 -18.26 9.17
CA SER A 201 -10.15 -18.62 7.78
C SER A 201 -8.78 -19.31 7.67
N SER A 202 -7.80 -18.95 8.49
CA SER A 202 -6.51 -19.66 8.54
C SER A 202 -6.69 -21.14 8.88
N TRP A 203 -6.02 -22.03 8.14
CA TRP A 203 -5.95 -23.47 8.47
C TRP A 203 -5.40 -23.72 9.88
N PHE A 204 -4.55 -22.81 10.37
CA PHE A 204 -3.94 -22.86 11.71
C PHE A 204 -4.79 -22.21 12.82
N SER A 205 -5.95 -21.62 12.49
CA SER A 205 -6.91 -21.16 13.50
C SER A 205 -7.82 -22.30 13.92
N ASP A 206 -8.07 -22.44 15.23
CA ASP A 206 -9.06 -23.37 15.77
C ASP A 206 -10.48 -23.02 15.29
N ALA A 207 -11.11 -23.94 14.58
CA ALA A 207 -12.54 -23.93 14.29
C ALA A 207 -13.18 -25.12 15.01
N ILE A 208 -14.31 -24.92 15.70
CA ILE A 208 -14.94 -25.97 16.51
C ILE A 208 -15.46 -27.11 15.60
N VAL A 209 -16.16 -26.71 14.54
CA VAL A 209 -16.60 -27.59 13.45
C VAL A 209 -16.48 -26.77 12.17
N TYR A 210 -15.98 -27.40 11.11
CA TYR A 210 -15.88 -26.81 9.78
C TYR A 210 -16.37 -27.81 8.73
N ILE A 211 -17.60 -27.62 8.25
CA ILE A 211 -18.20 -28.45 7.18
C ILE A 211 -18.34 -27.59 5.91
N PRO A 212 -17.38 -27.68 4.96
CA PRO A 212 -17.46 -27.02 3.66
C PRO A 212 -18.49 -27.69 2.73
N GLN A 213 -18.88 -26.97 1.68
CA GLN A 213 -19.70 -27.49 0.57
C GLN A 213 -18.92 -28.26 -0.50
N GLY A 214 -19.62 -28.99 -1.36
CA GLY A 214 -19.01 -29.74 -2.46
C GLY A 214 -18.50 -31.13 -2.07
N HIS A 215 -17.85 -31.80 -3.01
CA HIS A 215 -17.32 -33.16 -2.83
C HIS A 215 -15.82 -33.11 -2.56
N LYS A 216 -15.36 -33.82 -1.52
CA LYS A 216 -13.93 -33.99 -1.26
C LYS A 216 -13.25 -34.70 -2.44
N PRO A 217 -11.97 -34.38 -2.76
CA PRO A 217 -11.17 -35.18 -3.68
C PRO A 217 -11.10 -36.66 -3.25
N GLN A 218 -10.90 -37.57 -4.20
CA GLN A 218 -10.70 -38.99 -3.88
C GLN A 218 -9.35 -39.20 -3.17
N PRO A 219 -9.20 -40.19 -2.26
CA PRO A 219 -7.97 -40.41 -1.50
C PRO A 219 -6.70 -40.54 -2.37
N ASN A 220 -6.83 -41.15 -3.55
CA ASN A 220 -5.71 -41.37 -4.47
C ASN A 220 -5.36 -40.15 -5.34
N THR A 221 -5.90 -38.96 -5.06
CA THR A 221 -5.60 -37.73 -5.82
C THR A 221 -4.68 -36.80 -5.02
N THR A 222 -3.79 -36.08 -5.71
CA THR A 222 -2.87 -35.13 -5.06
C THR A 222 -3.65 -34.08 -4.29
N TYR A 223 -3.54 -34.11 -2.96
CA TYR A 223 -4.31 -33.26 -2.08
C TYR A 223 -3.67 -31.86 -2.01
N PHE A 224 -4.36 -30.87 -2.57
CA PHE A 224 -3.94 -29.47 -2.52
C PHE A 224 -4.66 -28.76 -1.38
N LYS A 225 -3.94 -27.92 -0.62
CA LYS A 225 -4.58 -26.92 0.25
C LYS A 225 -4.38 -25.50 -0.24
N ASN A 226 -5.47 -24.75 -0.29
CA ASN A 226 -5.46 -23.33 -0.58
C ASN A 226 -4.68 -22.58 0.50
N TYR A 227 -3.54 -22.01 0.11
CA TYR A 227 -2.63 -21.28 0.99
C TYR A 227 -3.26 -20.04 1.65
N ARG A 228 -4.42 -19.56 1.17
CA ARG A 228 -5.17 -18.44 1.73
C ARG A 228 -6.04 -18.83 2.93
N GLY A 229 -6.24 -20.12 3.17
CA GLY A 229 -7.12 -20.64 4.21
C GLY A 229 -8.41 -21.28 3.69
N ARG A 230 -9.26 -21.68 4.62
CA ARG A 230 -10.64 -22.18 4.44
C ARG A 230 -11.47 -21.18 3.64
N GLN A 231 -12.19 -21.66 2.64
CA GLN A 231 -13.04 -20.89 1.72
C GLN A 231 -14.53 -21.23 1.82
N GLY A 232 -14.88 -22.35 2.48
CA GLY A 232 -16.26 -22.79 2.68
C GLY A 232 -16.74 -23.87 1.70
N ILE A 233 -15.87 -24.35 0.82
CA ILE A 233 -16.19 -25.29 -0.26
C ILE A 233 -14.94 -26.11 -0.59
N VAL A 234 -15.09 -27.43 -0.76
CA VAL A 234 -14.04 -28.42 -1.09
C VAL A 234 -14.17 -28.91 -2.53
N GLY A 235 -13.13 -29.59 -3.02
CA GLY A 235 -13.00 -29.96 -4.42
C GLY A 235 -12.68 -28.76 -5.29
N ARG A 236 -12.87 -28.90 -6.61
CA ARG A 236 -12.56 -27.83 -7.59
C ARG A 236 -13.63 -26.74 -7.70
N GLY A 237 -14.85 -26.99 -7.22
CA GLY A 237 -16.01 -26.13 -7.49
C GLY A 237 -16.18 -25.92 -9.01
N MET A 238 -16.20 -24.65 -9.45
CA MET A 238 -16.28 -24.32 -10.88
C MET A 238 -14.92 -24.23 -11.61
N LEU A 239 -13.80 -24.47 -10.91
CA LEU A 239 -12.47 -24.38 -11.48
C LEU A 239 -12.13 -25.64 -12.32
N PRO A 240 -11.31 -25.53 -13.38
CA PRO A 240 -11.02 -26.64 -14.29
C PRO A 240 -10.37 -27.84 -13.58
N HIS A 241 -9.44 -27.59 -12.65
CA HIS A 241 -8.68 -28.60 -11.91
C HIS A 241 -8.41 -28.16 -10.47
N LEU A 242 -7.90 -29.09 -9.65
CA LEU A 242 -7.46 -28.82 -8.28
C LEU A 242 -6.16 -28.00 -8.25
N GLY A 243 -5.88 -27.37 -7.11
CA GLY A 243 -4.66 -26.58 -6.88
C GLY A 243 -4.66 -25.20 -7.55
N PRO A 244 -3.48 -24.67 -7.94
CA PRO A 244 -3.35 -23.33 -8.52
C PRO A 244 -3.87 -23.26 -9.95
N VAL A 245 -4.98 -22.55 -10.16
CA VAL A 245 -5.55 -22.27 -11.48
C VAL A 245 -5.20 -20.86 -11.91
N ARG A 246 -4.75 -20.66 -13.17
CA ARG A 246 -4.52 -19.32 -13.70
C ARG A 246 -5.77 -18.75 -14.36
N MET A 247 -6.08 -17.50 -14.05
CA MET A 247 -7.04 -16.69 -14.80
C MET A 247 -6.29 -15.56 -15.51
N HIS A 248 -6.37 -15.50 -16.83
CA HIS A 248 -5.76 -14.41 -17.60
C HIS A 248 -6.83 -13.38 -17.98
N VAL A 249 -6.57 -12.12 -17.64
CA VAL A 249 -7.31 -10.96 -18.13
C VAL A 249 -6.62 -10.50 -19.41
N VAL A 250 -7.25 -10.75 -20.56
CA VAL A 250 -6.61 -10.66 -21.88
C VAL A 250 -6.78 -9.27 -22.47
N THR A 251 -5.71 -8.48 -22.45
CA THR A 251 -5.71 -7.06 -22.78
C THR A 251 -4.87 -6.79 -24.05
N ILE A 252 -5.45 -7.14 -25.19
CA ILE A 252 -4.81 -6.96 -26.50
C ILE A 252 -5.30 -5.66 -27.13
N PHE A 253 -4.37 -4.79 -27.50
CA PHE A 253 -4.61 -3.53 -28.21
C PHE A 253 -3.97 -3.57 -29.61
N ARG A 254 -4.57 -2.87 -30.58
CA ARG A 254 -3.95 -2.62 -31.89
C ARG A 254 -4.06 -1.16 -32.32
N LYS A 255 -3.15 -0.72 -33.19
CA LYS A 255 -3.31 0.51 -33.97
C LYS A 255 -4.05 0.21 -35.28
N ASN A 256 -4.98 1.10 -35.63
CA ASN A 256 -5.76 1.03 -36.86
C ASN A 256 -5.88 2.46 -37.44
N GLY A 257 -4.86 2.86 -38.21
CA GLY A 257 -4.59 4.28 -38.48
C GLY A 257 -4.32 5.03 -37.18
N GLU A 258 -4.89 6.22 -37.03
CA GLU A 258 -4.79 7.03 -35.79
C GLU A 258 -5.55 6.41 -34.61
N LYS A 259 -6.53 5.53 -34.88
CA LYS A 259 -7.36 4.92 -33.83
C LYS A 259 -6.58 3.82 -33.12
N THR A 260 -6.84 3.70 -31.83
CA THR A 260 -6.40 2.56 -31.02
C THR A 260 -7.63 1.72 -30.71
N GLU A 261 -7.54 0.42 -30.95
CA GLU A 261 -8.61 -0.54 -30.73
C GLU A 261 -8.18 -1.55 -29.66
N VAL A 262 -9.16 -2.14 -28.98
CA VAL A 262 -8.99 -3.15 -27.94
C VAL A 262 -9.84 -4.37 -28.24
N LEU A 263 -9.31 -5.56 -27.95
CA LEU A 263 -10.06 -6.81 -28.06
C LEU A 263 -11.12 -6.88 -26.95
N SER A 264 -12.37 -7.07 -27.34
CA SER A 264 -13.55 -7.07 -26.46
C SER A 264 -14.44 -8.27 -26.73
N LEU A 265 -15.20 -8.71 -25.73
CA LEU A 265 -16.39 -9.53 -25.96
C LEU A 265 -17.43 -8.73 -26.75
N LEU A 266 -18.04 -9.38 -27.75
CA LEU A 266 -19.07 -8.82 -28.62
C LEU A 266 -20.49 -9.12 -28.12
N ASN A 267 -20.68 -10.27 -27.48
CA ASN A 267 -21.94 -10.69 -26.86
C ASN A 267 -22.22 -10.04 -25.49
N SER A 268 -21.36 -9.11 -25.05
CA SER A 268 -21.57 -8.32 -23.83
C SER A 268 -22.57 -7.18 -24.05
N LYS A 269 -23.33 -6.85 -23.00
CA LYS A 269 -24.14 -5.62 -22.93
C LYS A 269 -23.30 -4.36 -22.70
N ALA A 270 -22.03 -4.49 -22.32
CA ALA A 270 -21.13 -3.37 -22.09
C ALA A 270 -20.58 -2.80 -23.42
N SER A 271 -20.27 -1.50 -23.42
CA SER A 271 -19.57 -0.85 -24.54
C SER A 271 -18.27 -1.58 -24.88
N ILE A 272 -17.46 -1.89 -23.87
CA ILE A 272 -16.26 -2.73 -23.96
C ILE A 272 -16.29 -3.72 -22.80
N GLU A 273 -16.01 -5.00 -23.07
CA GLU A 273 -15.77 -5.99 -22.03
C GLU A 273 -14.48 -6.76 -22.33
N ILE A 274 -13.48 -6.63 -21.47
CA ILE A 274 -12.21 -7.34 -21.58
C ILE A 274 -12.42 -8.84 -21.32
N PRO A 275 -11.94 -9.76 -22.17
CA PRO A 275 -12.04 -11.20 -21.92
C PRO A 275 -11.29 -11.63 -20.64
N LYS A 276 -11.89 -12.55 -19.88
CA LYS A 276 -11.25 -13.24 -18.74
C LYS A 276 -11.41 -14.74 -18.93
N VAL A 277 -10.29 -15.46 -18.97
CA VAL A 277 -10.22 -16.88 -19.35
C VAL A 277 -9.40 -17.68 -18.35
N PHE A 278 -9.77 -18.93 -18.11
CA PHE A 278 -8.95 -19.86 -17.34
C PHE A 278 -7.91 -20.51 -18.25
N VAL A 279 -6.68 -20.63 -17.75
CA VAL A 279 -5.53 -21.08 -18.55
C VAL A 279 -4.85 -22.27 -17.87
N THR A 280 -4.84 -23.39 -18.58
CA THR A 280 -4.23 -24.67 -18.18
C THR A 280 -2.74 -24.71 -18.51
N HIS A 281 -2.38 -24.29 -19.74
CA HIS A 281 -1.03 -24.35 -20.29
C HIS A 281 -0.52 -22.93 -20.61
N PRO A 282 -0.14 -22.13 -19.59
CA PRO A 282 0.14 -20.69 -19.75
C PRO A 282 1.43 -20.36 -20.51
N ILE A 283 2.25 -21.36 -20.83
CA ILE A 283 3.46 -21.20 -21.67
C ILE A 283 3.09 -21.40 -23.15
N ASP A 284 2.35 -22.47 -23.46
CA ASP A 284 2.02 -22.87 -24.83
C ASP A 284 0.79 -22.14 -25.39
N ARG A 285 -0.14 -21.75 -24.51
CA ARG A 285 -1.45 -21.14 -24.81
C ARG A 285 -1.75 -20.02 -23.81
N PRO A 286 -1.03 -18.89 -23.88
CA PRO A 286 -1.15 -17.80 -22.91
C PRO A 286 -2.48 -17.05 -22.96
N PHE A 287 -3.35 -17.30 -23.95
CA PHE A 287 -4.72 -16.77 -23.98
C PHE A 287 -5.78 -17.82 -23.66
N GLY A 288 -5.37 -19.04 -23.27
CA GLY A 288 -6.26 -20.15 -22.96
C GLY A 288 -6.84 -20.81 -24.22
N ASP A 289 -7.25 -22.06 -24.06
CA ASP A 289 -7.63 -22.94 -25.17
C ASP A 289 -8.74 -22.36 -26.07
N GLU A 290 -9.69 -21.60 -25.49
CA GLU A 290 -10.80 -20.97 -26.21
C GLU A 290 -10.34 -19.85 -27.15
N ILE A 291 -9.56 -18.88 -26.65
CA ILE A 291 -9.08 -17.77 -27.49
C ILE A 291 -8.05 -18.30 -28.49
N ASP A 292 -7.10 -19.13 -28.06
CA ASP A 292 -6.08 -19.67 -28.96
C ASP A 292 -6.67 -20.55 -30.10
N HIS A 293 -7.82 -21.20 -29.88
CA HIS A 293 -8.58 -21.84 -30.97
C HIS A 293 -9.20 -20.82 -31.93
N ILE A 294 -9.87 -19.79 -31.42
CA ILE A 294 -10.45 -18.71 -32.23
C ILE A 294 -9.36 -18.01 -33.07
N LEU A 295 -8.17 -17.77 -32.52
CA LEU A 295 -7.03 -17.21 -33.26
C LEU A 295 -6.56 -18.12 -34.40
N ARG A 296 -6.39 -19.42 -34.13
CA ARG A 296 -5.98 -20.39 -35.16
C ARG A 296 -7.00 -20.46 -36.29
N LYS A 297 -8.30 -20.50 -35.96
CA LYS A 297 -9.41 -20.49 -36.93
C LYS A 297 -9.52 -19.16 -37.70
N ALA A 298 -9.19 -18.03 -37.07
CA ALA A 298 -9.09 -16.73 -37.76
C ALA A 298 -7.88 -16.67 -38.71
N PHE A 299 -6.78 -17.38 -38.42
CA PHE A 299 -5.67 -17.52 -39.36
C PHE A 299 -5.92 -18.55 -40.47
N ASP A 300 -6.87 -19.48 -40.32
CA ASP A 300 -7.31 -20.37 -41.39
C ASP A 300 -7.97 -19.59 -42.53
N THR A 301 -8.83 -18.60 -42.22
CA THR A 301 -9.51 -17.78 -43.22
C THR A 301 -8.54 -16.85 -43.99
N MET A 302 -7.34 -16.62 -43.47
CA MET A 302 -6.27 -15.88 -44.14
C MET A 302 -5.46 -16.71 -45.15
N GLY A 303 -5.77 -18.00 -45.33
CA GLY A 303 -5.04 -18.88 -46.26
C GLY A 303 -3.60 -19.21 -45.86
N LEU A 304 -3.24 -18.98 -44.60
CA LEU A 304 -1.89 -19.25 -44.08
C LEU A 304 -1.63 -20.76 -43.95
N ASN A 305 -0.39 -21.19 -44.18
CA ASN A 305 0.01 -22.57 -43.88
C ASN A 305 0.30 -22.76 -42.38
N SER A 306 0.43 -24.02 -41.92
CA SER A 306 0.60 -24.34 -40.50
C SER A 306 1.85 -23.70 -39.86
N ALA A 307 2.95 -23.56 -40.60
CA ALA A 307 4.17 -22.93 -40.10
C ALA A 307 4.01 -21.41 -39.92
N GLN A 308 3.38 -20.74 -40.89
CA GLN A 308 3.08 -19.29 -40.83
C GLN A 308 2.10 -18.95 -39.69
N LYS A 309 1.14 -19.84 -39.40
CA LYS A 309 0.22 -19.71 -38.25
C LYS A 309 0.97 -19.74 -36.93
N GLU A 310 1.85 -20.73 -36.75
CA GLU A 310 2.65 -20.85 -35.54
C GLU A 310 3.65 -19.71 -35.39
N GLU A 311 4.26 -19.23 -36.49
CA GLU A 311 5.13 -18.06 -36.49
C GLU A 311 4.38 -16.79 -36.00
N LYS A 312 3.17 -16.53 -36.51
CA LYS A 312 2.33 -15.41 -36.05
C LYS A 312 1.94 -15.53 -34.57
N LEU A 313 1.58 -16.73 -34.12
CA LEU A 313 1.26 -16.98 -32.70
C LEU A 313 2.48 -16.82 -31.81
N GLN A 314 3.65 -17.34 -32.19
CA GLN A 314 4.86 -17.16 -31.41
C GLN A 314 5.29 -15.68 -31.33
N LYS A 315 5.14 -14.90 -32.42
CA LYS A 315 5.33 -13.45 -32.40
C LYS A 315 4.39 -12.76 -31.41
N LEU A 316 3.10 -13.15 -31.40
CA LEU A 316 2.11 -12.67 -30.44
C LEU A 316 2.49 -13.02 -29.00
N TYR A 317 2.88 -14.27 -28.73
CA TYR A 317 3.26 -14.73 -27.39
C TYR A 317 4.54 -14.03 -26.90
N ASN A 318 5.51 -13.79 -27.79
CA ASN A 318 6.74 -13.06 -27.46
C ASN A 318 6.51 -11.56 -27.18
N ALA A 319 5.40 -10.98 -27.66
CA ALA A 319 5.00 -9.60 -27.41
C ALA A 319 4.27 -9.39 -26.06
N ILE A 320 3.95 -10.48 -25.35
CA ILE A 320 3.21 -10.44 -24.07
C ILE A 320 4.02 -9.75 -22.97
N ARG A 321 3.33 -8.89 -22.22
CA ARG A 321 3.73 -8.51 -20.86
C ARG A 321 2.74 -9.09 -19.86
N ASP A 322 3.22 -9.90 -18.92
CA ASP A 322 2.43 -10.41 -17.81
C ASP A 322 2.60 -9.57 -16.55
N THR A 323 1.49 -9.28 -15.87
CA THR A 323 1.47 -8.65 -14.54
C THR A 323 0.65 -9.52 -13.59
N THR A 324 1.24 -9.94 -12.48
CA THR A 324 0.54 -10.78 -11.49
C THR A 324 -0.33 -9.92 -10.58
N VAL A 325 -1.57 -10.37 -10.34
CA VAL A 325 -2.50 -9.67 -9.46
C VAL A 325 -2.38 -10.20 -8.04
N VAL A 326 -2.25 -9.30 -7.07
CA VAL A 326 -2.18 -9.63 -5.64
C VAL A 326 -3.58 -9.56 -5.03
N HIS A 327 -4.11 -10.75 -4.71
CA HIS A 327 -5.41 -10.97 -4.08
C HIS A 327 -5.26 -11.31 -2.60
N ARG A 328 -6.32 -11.06 -1.82
CA ARG A 328 -6.51 -11.70 -0.51
C ARG A 328 -7.25 -13.03 -0.64
N GLU A 329 -8.28 -13.05 -1.47
CA GLU A 329 -9.16 -14.17 -1.81
C GLU A 329 -9.78 -13.89 -3.21
N THR A 330 -10.25 -14.91 -3.91
CA THR A 330 -11.11 -14.73 -5.10
C THR A 330 -12.46 -15.43 -4.90
N PRO A 331 -13.56 -14.98 -5.53
CA PRO A 331 -14.88 -15.60 -5.33
C PRO A 331 -14.98 -17.03 -5.90
N TYR A 332 -13.98 -17.48 -6.66
CA TYR A 332 -13.89 -18.83 -7.21
C TYR A 332 -13.08 -19.79 -6.32
N ASP A 333 -12.30 -19.26 -5.38
CA ASP A 333 -11.42 -20.05 -4.53
C ASP A 333 -12.23 -21.06 -3.70
N THR A 334 -11.69 -22.28 -3.61
CA THR A 334 -12.14 -23.37 -2.76
C THR A 334 -11.02 -23.73 -1.76
N ASP A 335 -11.25 -24.70 -0.89
CA ASP A 335 -10.27 -25.24 0.05
C ASP A 335 -9.12 -25.96 -0.67
N ASP A 336 -9.40 -26.51 -1.85
CA ASP A 336 -8.52 -27.43 -2.57
C ASP A 336 -8.13 -26.91 -3.98
N ALA A 337 -8.64 -25.75 -4.40
CA ALA A 337 -8.33 -25.06 -5.66
C ALA A 337 -8.41 -23.54 -5.51
N TYR A 338 -7.55 -22.77 -6.17
CA TYR A 338 -7.50 -21.31 -6.00
C TYR A 338 -6.97 -20.58 -7.22
N VAL A 339 -7.46 -19.35 -7.43
CA VAL A 339 -7.12 -18.56 -8.61
C VAL A 339 -5.90 -17.67 -8.39
N ILE A 340 -5.00 -17.72 -9.37
CA ILE A 340 -3.92 -16.78 -9.61
C ILE A 340 -4.32 -15.96 -10.83
N THR A 341 -4.66 -14.68 -10.64
CA THR A 341 -4.99 -13.82 -11.79
C THR A 341 -3.73 -13.17 -12.34
N ASN A 342 -3.57 -13.19 -13.66
CA ASN A 342 -2.57 -12.45 -14.41
C ASN A 342 -3.27 -11.50 -15.38
N VAL A 343 -2.76 -10.28 -15.52
CA VAL A 343 -3.12 -9.42 -16.65
C VAL A 343 -2.09 -9.68 -17.74
N VAL A 344 -2.58 -10.10 -18.92
CA VAL A 344 -1.76 -10.46 -20.08
C VAL A 344 -2.00 -9.38 -21.12
N ALA A 345 -0.98 -8.58 -21.40
CA ALA A 345 -1.09 -7.39 -22.21
C ALA A 345 -0.23 -7.46 -23.48
N VAL A 346 -0.80 -7.00 -24.59
CA VAL A 346 -0.14 -6.90 -25.90
C VAL A 346 -0.55 -5.59 -26.55
N LEU A 347 0.38 -4.95 -27.26
CA LEU A 347 0.13 -3.77 -28.09
C LEU A 347 0.70 -4.02 -29.49
N ASP A 348 -0.20 -4.18 -30.47
CA ASP A 348 0.14 -4.34 -31.89
C ASP A 348 0.19 -2.97 -32.58
N GLU A 349 1.36 -2.34 -32.64
CA GLU A 349 1.50 -1.00 -33.24
C GLU A 349 1.48 -1.03 -34.78
N SER A 350 1.80 -2.17 -35.41
CA SER A 350 1.99 -2.29 -36.86
C SER A 350 1.18 -3.42 -37.51
N LYS A 351 0.20 -3.99 -36.79
CA LYS A 351 -0.64 -5.14 -37.20
C LYS A 351 0.17 -6.40 -37.57
N GLU A 352 1.32 -6.61 -36.94
CA GLU A 352 2.28 -7.66 -37.32
C GLU A 352 1.82 -9.08 -36.95
N HIS A 353 0.93 -9.19 -35.96
CA HIS A 353 0.42 -10.48 -35.48
C HIS A 353 -1.12 -10.53 -35.51
N ILE A 354 -1.79 -10.62 -34.36
CA ILE A 354 -3.27 -10.66 -34.26
C ILE A 354 -3.95 -9.41 -34.87
N GLY A 355 -3.30 -8.24 -34.86
CA GLY A 355 -3.86 -6.99 -35.37
C GLY A 355 -4.16 -7.02 -36.87
N SER A 356 -3.58 -7.98 -37.62
CA SER A 356 -3.93 -8.24 -39.02
C SER A 356 -5.29 -8.91 -39.22
N ILE A 357 -5.86 -9.56 -38.20
CA ILE A 357 -7.22 -10.12 -38.23
C ILE A 357 -8.22 -8.98 -38.05
N ASP A 358 -9.15 -8.80 -38.98
CA ASP A 358 -10.25 -7.83 -38.83
C ASP A 358 -11.55 -8.47 -38.34
N GLU A 359 -11.84 -9.73 -38.72
CA GLU A 359 -13.00 -10.50 -38.26
C GLU A 359 -12.58 -11.80 -37.57
N PHE A 360 -13.20 -12.11 -36.42
CA PHE A 360 -12.98 -13.34 -35.69
C PHE A 360 -14.16 -14.30 -35.86
N PRO A 361 -13.91 -15.61 -36.01
CA PRO A 361 -14.98 -16.60 -36.03
C PRO A 361 -15.62 -16.72 -34.64
N SER A 362 -16.95 -16.72 -34.58
CA SER A 362 -17.68 -17.01 -33.34
C SER A 362 -17.54 -18.48 -32.94
N GLU A 363 -17.39 -18.75 -31.64
CA GLU A 363 -17.41 -20.12 -31.10
C GLU A 363 -18.17 -20.18 -29.77
N LYS A 364 -19.21 -21.04 -29.70
CA LYS A 364 -20.03 -21.28 -28.51
C LYS A 364 -20.48 -19.95 -27.86
N ASP A 365 -20.17 -19.76 -26.58
CA ASP A 365 -20.52 -18.59 -25.78
C ASP A 365 -19.45 -17.48 -25.82
N LEU A 366 -18.35 -17.65 -26.57
CA LEU A 366 -17.25 -16.68 -26.64
C LEU A 366 -17.17 -16.04 -28.03
N GLN A 367 -17.54 -14.76 -28.09
CA GLN A 367 -17.46 -13.96 -29.30
C GLN A 367 -16.54 -12.77 -29.04
N ILE A 368 -15.37 -12.74 -29.67
CA ILE A 368 -14.37 -11.67 -29.52
C ILE A 368 -14.30 -10.79 -30.76
N GLY A 369 -13.91 -9.53 -30.61
CA GLY A 369 -13.66 -8.63 -31.72
C GLY A 369 -13.13 -7.27 -31.30
N TRP A 370 -12.74 -6.47 -32.29
CA TRP A 370 -12.16 -5.15 -32.07
C TRP A 370 -13.24 -4.11 -31.74
N LYS A 371 -12.96 -3.29 -30.71
CA LYS A 371 -13.73 -2.07 -30.41
C LYS A 371 -12.78 -0.90 -30.24
N VAL A 372 -13.21 0.31 -30.61
CA VAL A 372 -12.40 1.53 -30.46
C VAL A 372 -12.15 1.79 -28.97
N ALA A 373 -10.89 1.96 -28.59
CA ALA A 373 -10.50 2.15 -27.19
C ALA A 373 -10.94 3.54 -26.70
N ASP A 374 -11.84 3.55 -25.73
CA ASP A 374 -12.29 4.74 -25.01
C ASP A 374 -11.25 5.24 -24.00
N LYS A 375 -11.62 6.23 -23.16
CA LYS A 375 -10.73 6.76 -22.11
C LYS A 375 -10.31 5.66 -21.11
N SER A 376 -11.22 4.79 -20.73
CA SER A 376 -11.01 3.70 -19.76
C SER A 376 -10.07 2.62 -20.31
N ALA A 377 -10.29 2.18 -21.55
CA ALA A 377 -9.43 1.22 -22.23
C ALA A 377 -8.01 1.77 -22.44
N LYS A 378 -7.88 3.07 -22.79
CA LYS A 378 -6.57 3.75 -22.89
C LYS A 378 -5.87 3.89 -21.53
N LEU A 379 -6.62 4.13 -20.45
CA LEU A 379 -6.07 4.16 -19.09
C LEU A 379 -5.53 2.78 -18.68
N LEU A 380 -6.29 1.72 -18.93
CA LEU A 380 -5.84 0.34 -18.73
C LEU A 380 -4.57 0.05 -19.55
N MET A 381 -4.57 0.38 -20.85
CA MET A 381 -3.41 0.22 -21.73
C MET A 381 -2.15 0.89 -21.19
N ARG A 382 -2.23 2.17 -20.77
CA ARG A 382 -1.09 2.91 -20.18
C ARG A 382 -0.57 2.25 -18.90
N PHE A 383 -1.45 1.64 -18.11
CA PHE A 383 -1.09 0.97 -16.87
C PHE A 383 -0.40 -0.39 -17.12
N VAL A 384 -0.92 -1.20 -18.05
CA VAL A 384 -0.41 -2.58 -18.29
C VAL A 384 0.73 -2.63 -19.32
N MET A 385 0.76 -1.67 -20.25
CA MET A 385 1.81 -1.48 -21.26
C MET A 385 2.44 -0.07 -21.12
N PRO A 386 3.10 0.25 -20.00
CA PRO A 386 3.81 1.51 -19.90
C PRO A 386 4.95 1.56 -20.94
N SER A 387 5.17 2.71 -21.58
CA SER A 387 6.36 2.91 -22.41
C SER A 387 7.62 2.85 -21.52
N LYS A 388 8.78 2.50 -22.09
CA LYS A 388 10.03 2.31 -21.31
C LYS A 388 10.39 3.55 -20.47
N GLY A 389 10.08 4.75 -20.96
CA GLY A 389 10.21 5.99 -20.21
C GLY A 389 9.12 6.20 -19.15
N TYR A 390 7.86 5.89 -19.46
CA TYR A 390 6.70 6.19 -18.60
C TYR A 390 6.69 5.42 -17.27
N PHE A 391 7.23 4.19 -17.23
CA PHE A 391 7.33 3.44 -15.95
C PHE A 391 8.39 4.04 -15.02
N TYR A 392 9.55 4.43 -15.58
CA TYR A 392 10.60 5.12 -14.82
C TYR A 392 10.16 6.52 -14.41
N PHE A 393 9.46 7.23 -15.30
CA PHE A 393 8.87 8.55 -15.07
C PHE A 393 7.82 8.51 -13.95
N ILE A 394 6.78 7.66 -14.01
CA ILE A 394 5.78 7.58 -12.92
C ILE A 394 6.43 7.26 -11.57
N MET A 395 7.35 6.30 -11.54
CA MET A 395 7.94 5.85 -10.28
C MET A 395 8.91 6.89 -9.70
N SER A 396 9.68 7.57 -10.55
CA SER A 396 10.58 8.67 -10.13
C SER A 396 9.79 9.94 -9.79
N CYS A 397 8.81 10.34 -10.62
CA CYS A 397 8.02 11.56 -10.42
C CYS A 397 7.18 11.49 -9.15
N LYS A 398 6.68 10.32 -8.72
CA LYS A 398 6.00 10.22 -7.42
C LYS A 398 6.93 10.57 -6.25
N ASP A 399 8.13 10.02 -6.25
CA ASP A 399 9.12 10.30 -5.20
C ASP A 399 9.68 11.74 -5.33
N CYS A 400 9.82 12.26 -6.55
CA CYS A 400 10.14 13.65 -6.83
C CYS A 400 9.09 14.62 -6.31
N PHE A 401 7.82 14.50 -6.69
CA PHE A 401 6.71 15.34 -6.22
C PHE A 401 6.60 15.34 -4.70
N LYS A 402 6.80 14.18 -4.06
CA LYS A 402 6.88 14.10 -2.61
C LYS A 402 8.08 14.87 -2.05
N MET A 403 9.26 14.73 -2.65
CA MET A 403 10.46 15.47 -2.23
C MET A 403 10.36 16.97 -2.48
N GLN A 404 9.68 17.40 -3.55
CA GLN A 404 9.35 18.80 -3.85
C GLN A 404 8.43 19.37 -2.78
N LEU A 405 7.30 18.72 -2.51
CA LEU A 405 6.34 19.19 -1.51
C LEU A 405 7.00 19.27 -0.11
N ASP A 406 7.73 18.22 0.27
CA ASP A 406 8.55 18.19 1.49
C ASP A 406 9.52 19.40 1.60
N GLU A 407 10.14 19.82 0.49
CA GLU A 407 11.13 20.91 0.45
C GLU A 407 10.45 22.29 0.44
N ILE A 408 9.37 22.44 -0.33
CA ILE A 408 8.49 23.62 -0.32
C ILE A 408 7.90 23.84 1.08
N THR A 409 7.47 22.79 1.78
CA THR A 409 6.97 22.88 3.17
C THR A 409 8.05 23.39 4.13
N VAL A 410 9.32 23.00 3.94
CA VAL A 410 10.44 23.52 4.75
C VAL A 410 10.68 25.01 4.45
N LEU A 411 10.67 25.42 3.18
CA LEU A 411 10.78 26.83 2.79
C LEU A 411 9.61 27.67 3.35
N ARG A 412 8.37 27.19 3.25
CA ARG A 412 7.18 27.82 3.88
C ARG A 412 7.28 27.95 5.40
N SER A 413 8.07 27.11 6.09
CA SER A 413 8.29 27.23 7.54
C SER A 413 9.44 28.18 7.91
N MET A 414 10.35 28.45 6.97
CA MET A 414 11.46 29.39 7.10
C MET A 414 11.03 30.83 6.72
N PHE A 415 10.24 30.98 5.66
CA PHE A 415 9.76 32.25 5.11
C PHE A 415 8.26 32.37 5.36
N ARG A 416 7.88 33.11 6.42
CA ARG A 416 6.48 33.22 6.87
C ARG A 416 5.73 34.40 6.26
N GLU A 417 6.42 35.45 5.83
CA GLU A 417 5.73 36.61 5.24
C GLU A 417 5.17 36.26 3.85
N PRO A 418 3.93 36.67 3.53
CA PRO A 418 3.38 36.49 2.19
C PRO A 418 4.22 37.12 1.07
N GLU A 419 5.06 38.10 1.40
CA GLU A 419 5.95 38.80 0.48
C GLU A 419 7.33 38.13 0.31
N GLU A 420 7.67 37.13 1.12
CA GLU A 420 8.97 36.45 1.10
C GLU A 420 8.97 35.17 0.26
N LEU A 421 7.82 34.49 0.18
CA LEU A 421 7.60 33.31 -0.65
C LEU A 421 6.25 33.40 -1.36
N THR A 422 6.25 33.80 -2.63
CA THR A 422 5.04 33.93 -3.47
C THR A 422 5.01 32.84 -4.53
N PHE A 423 3.93 32.07 -4.61
CA PHE A 423 3.73 31.09 -5.70
C PHE A 423 3.06 31.75 -6.89
N ASP A 424 3.63 31.58 -8.09
CA ASP A 424 3.09 32.23 -9.30
C ASP A 424 1.79 31.55 -9.75
N ASN A 425 1.64 30.24 -9.46
CA ASN A 425 0.45 29.46 -9.71
C ASN A 425 0.08 28.59 -8.49
N VAL A 426 -0.95 29.01 -7.76
CA VAL A 426 -1.50 28.31 -6.58
C VAL A 426 -2.23 27.01 -6.97
N GLU A 427 -2.76 26.92 -8.19
CA GLU A 427 -3.44 25.71 -8.69
C GLU A 427 -2.43 24.56 -8.87
N ASN A 428 -1.26 24.82 -9.45
CA ASN A 428 -0.19 23.82 -9.62
C ASN A 428 0.29 23.26 -8.28
N LEU A 429 0.35 24.11 -7.24
CA LEU A 429 0.73 23.69 -5.89
C LEU A 429 -0.38 22.87 -5.21
N SER A 430 -1.64 23.27 -5.41
CA SER A 430 -2.80 22.50 -4.93
C SER A 430 -2.90 21.14 -5.63
N GLU A 431 -2.55 21.06 -6.91
CA GLU A 431 -2.45 19.82 -7.67
C GLU A 431 -1.28 18.95 -7.17
N LEU A 432 -0.12 19.53 -6.86
CA LEU A 432 1.01 18.82 -6.23
C LEU A 432 0.60 18.19 -4.89
N GLU A 433 -0.06 18.98 -4.03
CA GLU A 433 -0.59 18.52 -2.73
C GLU A 433 -1.59 17.36 -2.92
N ALA A 434 -2.58 17.51 -3.81
CA ALA A 434 -3.55 16.47 -4.14
C ALA A 434 -2.92 15.20 -4.75
N ILE A 435 -1.86 15.33 -5.55
CA ILE A 435 -1.09 14.22 -6.12
C ILE A 435 -0.34 13.41 -5.05
N VAL A 436 0.23 14.09 -4.04
CA VAL A 436 0.96 13.44 -2.95
C VAL A 436 -0.01 12.75 -1.96
N GLU A 437 -1.18 13.33 -1.71
CA GLU A 437 -2.21 12.75 -0.85
C GLU A 437 -2.97 11.59 -1.50
N ASN A 438 -3.33 11.70 -2.78
CA ASN A 438 -4.14 10.70 -3.48
C ASN A 438 -3.36 9.99 -4.61
N GLU A 439 -2.91 8.75 -4.34
CA GLU A 439 -2.18 7.91 -5.30
C GLU A 439 -2.91 7.61 -6.64
N THR A 440 -4.19 7.95 -6.81
CA THR A 440 -4.88 7.84 -8.11
C THR A 440 -4.79 9.10 -8.97
N ALA A 441 -4.52 10.27 -8.40
CA ALA A 441 -4.46 11.53 -9.14
C ALA A 441 -3.35 11.55 -10.20
N LEU A 442 -2.19 10.97 -9.89
CA LEU A 442 -1.05 10.72 -10.81
C LEU A 442 -1.37 9.91 -12.08
N LEU A 443 -2.55 9.28 -12.15
CA LEU A 443 -3.05 8.54 -13.32
C LEU A 443 -4.26 9.21 -13.98
N GLU A 444 -4.87 10.19 -13.30
CA GLU A 444 -6.11 10.86 -13.69
C GLU A 444 -5.83 12.27 -14.24
N ASN A 445 -4.76 12.95 -13.78
CA ASN A 445 -4.32 14.26 -14.25
C ASN A 445 -2.86 14.21 -14.78
N THR A 446 -2.60 14.96 -15.85
CA THR A 446 -1.27 15.11 -16.48
C THR A 446 -0.90 16.58 -16.72
N SER A 447 -1.51 17.50 -15.98
CA SER A 447 -1.42 18.95 -16.24
C SER A 447 -0.27 19.64 -15.49
N LEU A 448 0.22 19.03 -14.41
CA LEU A 448 1.32 19.57 -13.61
C LEU A 448 2.68 19.37 -14.28
N GLU A 449 3.09 20.32 -15.13
CA GLU A 449 4.40 20.31 -15.80
C GLU A 449 5.54 20.73 -14.86
N SER A 450 5.35 21.84 -14.14
CA SER A 450 6.28 22.38 -13.14
C SER A 450 5.56 23.17 -12.03
N VAL A 451 6.25 23.40 -10.92
CA VAL A 451 5.82 24.29 -9.83
C VAL A 451 6.78 25.46 -9.74
N SER A 452 6.28 26.69 -9.86
CA SER A 452 7.09 27.91 -9.80
C SER A 452 6.69 28.84 -8.64
N PHE A 453 7.70 29.51 -8.09
CA PHE A 453 7.56 30.49 -7.01
C PHE A 453 8.75 31.43 -6.96
N SER A 454 8.56 32.57 -6.31
CA SER A 454 9.60 33.55 -6.04
C SER A 454 9.96 33.59 -4.56
N LEU A 455 11.27 33.61 -4.26
CA LEU A 455 11.85 33.78 -2.92
C LEU A 455 12.57 35.14 -2.83
N LYS A 456 12.27 35.93 -1.79
CA LYS A 456 12.89 37.24 -1.54
C LYS A 456 13.94 37.10 -0.42
N LEU A 457 15.22 37.15 -0.79
CA LEU A 457 16.34 37.01 0.14
C LEU A 457 17.10 38.33 0.30
N LYS A 458 17.81 38.48 1.43
CA LYS A 458 18.82 39.53 1.63
C LYS A 458 20.19 38.88 1.74
N ASN A 459 21.18 39.41 1.02
CA ASN A 459 22.57 38.96 1.17
C ASN A 459 23.30 39.70 2.31
N GLU A 460 24.56 39.34 2.57
CA GLU A 460 25.43 40.03 3.55
C GLU A 460 25.52 41.56 3.34
N THR A 461 25.45 42.05 2.10
CA THR A 461 25.49 43.49 1.80
C THR A 461 24.11 44.17 1.91
N ASN A 462 23.13 43.53 2.55
CA ASN A 462 21.74 43.98 2.73
C ASN A 462 20.99 44.29 1.41
N CYS A 463 21.49 43.78 0.28
CA CYS A 463 20.86 43.89 -1.03
C CYS A 463 19.72 42.87 -1.11
N THR A 464 18.55 43.31 -1.57
CA THR A 464 17.37 42.44 -1.72
C THR A 464 17.36 41.78 -3.09
N LEU A 465 17.36 40.45 -3.11
CA LEU A 465 17.41 39.61 -4.30
C LEU A 465 16.10 38.80 -4.39
N VAL A 466 15.52 38.71 -5.59
CA VAL A 466 14.32 37.91 -5.87
C VAL A 466 14.71 36.73 -6.74
N LEU A 467 14.68 35.53 -6.17
CA LEU A 467 14.97 34.27 -6.85
C LEU A 467 13.66 33.74 -7.42
N ASN A 468 13.56 33.63 -8.74
CA ASN A 468 12.45 32.94 -9.38
C ASN A 468 12.89 31.49 -9.55
N VAL A 469 12.16 30.56 -8.94
CA VAL A 469 12.45 29.12 -8.91
C VAL A 469 11.37 28.40 -9.68
N GLU A 470 11.76 27.52 -10.60
CA GLU A 470 10.86 26.58 -11.26
C GLU A 470 11.37 25.15 -10.99
N LEU A 471 10.47 24.29 -10.53
CA LEU A 471 10.74 22.88 -10.24
C LEU A 471 10.12 22.01 -11.35
N PRO A 472 10.93 21.41 -12.24
CA PRO A 472 10.44 20.41 -13.17
C PRO A 472 9.85 19.22 -12.41
N SER A 473 8.81 18.56 -12.96
CA SER A 473 8.23 17.33 -12.38
C SER A 473 9.23 16.19 -12.07
N THR A 474 10.44 16.24 -12.64
CA THR A 474 11.52 15.27 -12.40
C THR A 474 12.60 15.70 -11.40
N TYR A 475 12.57 16.94 -10.89
CA TYR A 475 13.42 17.39 -9.78
C TYR A 475 12.92 16.77 -8.46
N PRO A 476 13.79 16.26 -7.56
CA PRO A 476 15.24 16.37 -7.58
C PRO A 476 15.98 15.13 -8.06
N LEU A 477 15.32 14.06 -8.50
CA LEU A 477 16.03 12.80 -8.81
C LEU A 477 16.69 12.79 -10.20
N CYS A 478 16.18 13.56 -11.16
CA CYS A 478 16.67 13.54 -12.55
C CYS A 478 17.35 14.85 -12.98
N GLN A 479 16.73 15.99 -12.67
CA GLN A 479 17.13 17.31 -13.14
C GLN A 479 17.24 18.31 -11.98
N PRO A 480 18.14 19.30 -12.05
CA PRO A 480 18.22 20.41 -11.09
C PRO A 480 17.00 21.35 -11.20
N PRO A 481 16.78 22.25 -10.23
CA PRO A 481 15.77 23.29 -10.34
C PRO A 481 16.28 24.40 -11.27
N VAL A 482 15.37 25.06 -11.98
CA VAL A 482 15.70 26.25 -12.77
C VAL A 482 15.58 27.46 -11.84
N VAL A 483 16.66 28.23 -11.68
CA VAL A 483 16.69 29.39 -10.79
C VAL A 483 17.27 30.61 -11.50
N VAL A 484 16.58 31.75 -11.38
CA VAL A 484 16.98 33.03 -11.96
C VAL A 484 16.87 34.14 -10.91
N ILE A 485 17.98 34.80 -10.62
CA ILE A 485 18.06 35.96 -9.72
C ILE A 485 17.62 37.21 -10.49
N ARG A 486 16.73 37.99 -9.88
CA ARG A 486 16.37 39.37 -10.25
C ARG A 486 16.73 40.31 -9.11
N CYS A 487 17.27 41.48 -9.43
CA CYS A 487 17.47 42.58 -8.49
C CYS A 487 17.25 43.91 -9.20
N SER A 488 16.51 44.83 -8.59
CA SER A 488 16.27 46.18 -9.12
C SER A 488 17.41 47.16 -8.85
N SER A 489 18.35 46.81 -7.96
CA SER A 489 19.46 47.67 -7.52
C SER A 489 20.81 47.33 -8.18
N LEU A 490 20.85 46.34 -9.07
CA LEU A 490 22.05 45.94 -9.79
C LEU A 490 21.95 46.29 -11.27
N ASP A 491 23.07 46.65 -11.88
CA ASP A 491 23.17 46.75 -13.33
C ASP A 491 23.05 45.36 -13.99
N CYS A 492 22.70 45.35 -15.29
CA CYS A 492 22.49 44.11 -16.05
C CYS A 492 23.76 43.24 -16.09
N HIS A 493 24.94 43.81 -16.24
CA HIS A 493 26.19 43.06 -16.35
C HIS A 493 26.55 42.33 -15.04
N LYS A 494 26.36 42.98 -13.89
CA LYS A 494 26.53 42.34 -12.57
C LYS A 494 25.46 41.27 -12.33
N LEU A 495 24.22 41.51 -12.75
CA LEU A 495 23.12 40.54 -12.60
C LEU A 495 23.32 39.30 -13.50
N ASP A 496 23.81 39.49 -14.73
CA ASP A 496 24.16 38.39 -15.65
C ASP A 496 25.34 37.57 -15.12
N ALA A 497 26.39 38.23 -14.62
CA ALA A 497 27.54 37.57 -14.00
C ALA A 497 27.15 36.76 -12.75
N LEU A 498 26.23 37.28 -11.93
CA LEU A 498 25.71 36.60 -10.74
C LEU A 498 24.84 35.37 -11.12
N ASN A 499 23.99 35.49 -12.14
CA ASN A 499 23.21 34.36 -12.66
C ASN A 499 24.10 33.28 -13.28
N ALA A 500 25.17 33.66 -14.01
CA ALA A 500 26.14 32.70 -14.55
C ALA A 500 26.87 31.91 -13.44
N GLN A 501 27.28 32.59 -12.36
CA GLN A 501 27.87 31.94 -11.18
C GLN A 501 26.88 30.98 -10.50
N LEU A 502 25.61 31.39 -10.36
CA LEU A 502 24.56 30.52 -9.81
C LEU A 502 24.38 29.25 -10.66
N HIS A 503 24.30 29.38 -11.98
CA HIS A 503 24.12 28.24 -12.88
C HIS A 503 25.33 27.28 -12.82
N GLN A 504 26.54 27.81 -12.69
CA GLN A 504 27.75 27.01 -12.46
C GLN A 504 27.73 26.31 -11.09
N TYR A 505 27.28 26.99 -10.03
CA TYR A 505 27.13 26.41 -8.69
C TYR A 505 26.13 25.25 -8.69
N ILE A 506 24.92 25.47 -9.23
CA ILE A 506 23.88 24.43 -9.34
C ILE A 506 24.40 23.23 -10.14
N SER A 507 24.99 23.48 -11.33
CA SER A 507 25.48 22.40 -12.21
C SER A 507 26.62 21.57 -11.59
N SER A 508 27.46 22.18 -10.75
CA SER A 508 28.62 21.51 -10.14
C SER A 508 28.32 20.85 -8.79
N ARG A 509 27.21 21.22 -8.12
CA ARG A 509 26.87 20.73 -6.77
C ARG A 509 25.58 19.90 -6.70
N PHE A 510 24.72 19.94 -7.71
CA PHE A 510 23.50 19.15 -7.74
C PHE A 510 23.79 17.63 -7.76
N ALA A 511 23.31 16.94 -6.73
CA ALA A 511 23.60 15.52 -6.48
C ALA A 511 22.32 14.66 -6.41
N GLN A 512 21.36 14.92 -7.29
CA GLN A 512 20.08 14.20 -7.39
C GLN A 512 19.28 14.15 -6.07
N ALA A 513 19.24 15.28 -5.37
CA ALA A 513 18.61 15.43 -4.05
C ALA A 513 18.05 16.86 -3.88
N PRO A 514 17.09 17.07 -2.94
CA PRO A 514 16.64 18.40 -2.54
C PRO A 514 17.83 19.33 -2.27
N PHE A 515 17.84 20.50 -2.90
CA PHE A 515 18.99 21.39 -3.04
C PHE A 515 18.63 22.90 -2.97
N LEU A 516 17.36 23.27 -2.82
CA LEU A 516 16.93 24.68 -2.77
C LEU A 516 17.48 25.41 -1.54
N TYR A 517 17.63 24.71 -0.42
CA TYR A 517 18.25 25.28 0.78
C TYR A 517 19.74 25.63 0.54
N ASP A 518 20.49 24.75 -0.12
CA ASP A 518 21.91 24.99 -0.45
C ASP A 518 22.05 26.15 -1.46
N ILE A 519 21.09 26.34 -2.37
CA ILE A 519 21.00 27.50 -3.26
C ILE A 519 20.71 28.79 -2.48
N ALA A 520 19.73 28.78 -1.57
CA ALA A 520 19.42 29.94 -0.73
C ALA A 520 20.61 30.34 0.16
N GLN A 521 21.28 29.36 0.78
CA GLN A 521 22.49 29.59 1.57
C GLN A 521 23.62 30.20 0.71
N TRP A 522 23.88 29.66 -0.48
CA TRP A 522 24.90 30.21 -1.39
C TRP A 522 24.61 31.67 -1.76
N ILE A 523 23.34 32.04 -1.98
CA ILE A 523 22.96 33.42 -2.32
C ILE A 523 23.12 34.37 -1.11
N CYS A 524 22.79 33.93 0.11
CA CYS A 524 23.06 34.72 1.32
C CYS A 524 24.56 35.01 1.49
N GLU A 525 25.41 34.00 1.27
CA GLU A 525 26.88 34.03 1.40
C GLU A 525 27.59 34.71 0.21
N THR A 526 26.88 35.08 -0.86
CA THR A 526 27.49 35.67 -2.06
C THR A 526 27.74 37.17 -1.89
N LYS A 527 29.03 37.52 -1.80
CA LYS A 527 29.51 38.91 -1.80
C LYS A 527 29.37 39.52 -3.19
N ILE A 528 28.58 40.58 -3.31
CA ILE A 528 28.37 41.32 -4.54
C ILE A 528 29.32 42.52 -4.54
N SER A 529 30.20 42.63 -5.54
CA SER A 529 31.21 43.71 -5.58
C SER A 529 30.57 45.07 -5.87
N THR A 530 30.42 45.86 -4.81
CA THR A 530 30.23 47.31 -4.83
C THR A 530 31.56 47.94 -4.46
N ASP A 531 32.42 48.15 -5.46
CA ASP A 531 33.82 48.53 -5.25
C ASP A 531 33.97 49.92 -4.59
N GLU A 532 34.71 49.97 -3.48
CA GLU A 532 36.03 50.62 -3.42
C GLU A 532 36.90 49.84 -2.39
N ALA A 533 38.22 49.79 -2.60
CA ALA A 533 39.22 49.06 -1.79
C ALA A 533 40.13 50.07 -1.03
N PRO A 534 41.17 49.69 -0.24
CA PRO A 534 41.71 48.37 0.16
C PRO A 534 41.81 48.19 1.71
N VAL A 535 42.43 47.16 2.30
CA VAL A 535 43.87 47.04 2.68
C VAL A 535 44.10 45.66 3.36
N ASP A 536 45.20 44.96 3.00
CA ASP A 536 46.12 44.01 3.71
C ASP A 536 45.60 43.12 4.89
N GLU A 537 46.15 41.96 5.30
CA GLU A 537 47.15 40.94 4.87
C GLU A 537 46.88 39.68 5.77
N GLU A 538 47.34 38.43 5.57
CA GLU A 538 48.16 37.71 4.57
C GLU A 538 47.67 36.22 4.55
N LEU A 539 48.52 35.22 4.28
CA LEU A 539 48.25 33.77 4.40
C LEU A 539 49.27 33.08 5.30
N VAL A 540 48.87 32.25 6.27
CA VAL A 540 49.76 31.15 6.74
C VAL A 540 48.99 29.88 7.09
N VAL A 541 49.34 28.78 6.42
CA VAL A 541 49.06 27.40 6.87
C VAL A 541 50.23 26.92 7.71
N SER A 542 49.98 26.29 8.87
CA SER A 542 50.98 25.42 9.47
C SER A 542 50.37 24.22 10.19
N THR A 543 51.07 23.09 10.06
CA THR A 543 50.80 21.79 10.69
C THR A 543 51.93 21.50 11.65
N THR A 544 51.64 21.06 12.87
CA THR A 544 52.56 20.20 13.65
C THR A 544 51.82 19.48 14.77
N ASN A 545 52.26 18.25 15.08
CA ASN A 545 51.88 17.54 16.30
C ASN A 545 52.67 18.10 17.48
N GLU A 546 52.03 18.28 18.63
CA GLU A 546 52.45 17.68 19.92
C GLU A 546 51.42 18.02 21.02
N GLN A 547 51.38 17.19 22.07
CA GLN A 547 50.61 17.36 23.31
C GLN A 547 51.58 17.26 24.49
N PRO A 548 51.22 17.67 25.73
CA PRO A 548 50.08 18.49 26.17
C PRO A 548 50.47 19.65 27.13
N GLU A 549 49.53 20.55 27.43
CA GLU A 549 49.28 20.98 28.82
C GLU A 549 47.83 21.51 28.93
N GLU A 550 47.15 21.19 30.04
CA GLU A 550 45.68 21.30 30.13
C GLU A 550 45.21 22.70 30.54
N SER A 551 44.83 23.52 29.57
CA SER A 551 43.75 24.50 29.78
C SER A 551 42.42 23.82 29.50
N ASN A 552 41.54 23.73 30.51
CA ASN A 552 40.13 23.41 30.22
C ASN A 552 39.56 24.60 29.46
N VAL A 553 39.30 24.42 28.17
CA VAL A 553 38.49 25.34 27.36
C VAL A 553 37.08 24.78 27.34
N PHE A 554 36.06 25.63 27.53
CA PHE A 554 34.69 25.23 27.29
C PHE A 554 34.25 25.71 25.91
N CYS A 555 33.39 24.94 25.27
CA CYS A 555 32.89 25.30 23.96
C CYS A 555 31.43 24.89 23.76
N ARG A 556 30.78 25.52 22.77
CA ARG A 556 29.43 25.18 22.29
C ARG A 556 29.48 24.84 20.81
N TYR A 557 29.14 23.61 20.47
CA TYR A 557 29.17 23.05 19.12
C TYR A 557 27.78 23.09 18.51
N TRP A 558 27.64 23.81 17.40
CA TRP A 558 26.40 23.91 16.63
C TRP A 558 26.46 22.97 15.42
N ILE A 559 25.73 21.85 15.47
CA ILE A 559 25.77 20.78 14.48
C ILE A 559 24.46 20.74 13.71
N TYR A 560 24.55 20.87 12.38
CA TYR A 560 23.45 20.78 11.45
C TYR A 560 23.41 19.41 10.76
N SER A 561 22.22 18.84 10.58
CA SER A 561 22.01 17.65 9.75
C SER A 561 20.78 17.78 8.87
N HIS A 562 20.81 17.14 7.69
CA HIS A 562 19.65 17.08 6.80
C HIS A 562 18.41 16.48 7.50
N HIS A 563 18.56 15.49 8.39
CA HIS A 563 17.45 15.01 9.24
C HIS A 563 17.90 14.09 10.38
N ILE A 564 17.15 14.08 11.49
CA ILE A 564 17.38 13.23 12.67
C ILE A 564 16.08 12.46 13.02
N TYR A 565 15.74 11.46 12.20
CA TYR A 565 14.54 10.62 12.42
C TYR A 565 14.80 9.30 13.18
N ASN A 566 16.04 8.81 13.17
CA ASN A 566 16.35 7.48 13.67
C ASN A 566 16.31 7.45 15.21
N LYS A 567 15.36 6.69 15.78
CA LYS A 567 15.18 6.57 17.24
C LYS A 567 16.44 6.08 17.98
N VAL A 568 17.27 5.26 17.34
CA VAL A 568 18.55 4.78 17.91
C VAL A 568 19.55 5.92 17.99
N LYS A 569 19.67 6.76 16.95
CA LYS A 569 20.56 7.93 16.98
C LYS A 569 20.14 8.94 18.04
N ARG A 570 18.84 9.25 18.13
CA ARG A 570 18.31 10.21 19.12
C ARG A 570 18.61 9.77 20.55
N ARG A 571 18.30 8.51 20.86
CA ARG A 571 18.66 7.90 22.16
C ARG A 571 20.18 7.88 22.38
N GLY A 572 20.95 7.52 21.36
CA GLY A 572 22.41 7.51 21.42
C GLY A 572 23.01 8.89 21.72
N MET A 573 22.41 9.99 21.24
CA MET A 573 22.88 11.34 21.59
C MET A 573 22.56 11.69 23.05
N LEU A 574 21.36 11.34 23.54
CA LEU A 574 20.99 11.53 24.96
C LEU A 574 21.89 10.71 25.89
N GLU A 575 22.16 9.45 25.55
CA GLU A 575 23.06 8.56 26.30
C GLU A 575 24.51 9.05 26.26
N LEU A 576 25.00 9.48 25.09
CA LEU A 576 26.38 9.96 24.91
C LEU A 576 26.63 11.32 25.56
N ALA A 577 25.71 12.29 25.44
CA ALA A 577 25.84 13.58 26.12
C ALA A 577 25.89 13.39 27.64
N LYS A 578 25.04 12.51 28.18
CA LYS A 578 25.05 12.14 29.60
C LYS A 578 26.34 11.44 30.05
N GLN A 579 26.97 10.64 29.18
CA GLN A 579 28.25 10.00 29.48
C GLN A 579 29.44 10.98 29.50
N LEU A 580 29.30 12.12 28.81
CA LEU A 580 30.33 13.14 28.62
C LEU A 580 30.03 14.45 29.39
N ASP A 581 29.08 14.43 30.33
CA ASP A 581 28.58 15.59 31.09
C ASP A 581 28.17 16.83 30.24
N LEU A 582 27.78 16.60 28.99
CA LEU A 582 27.40 17.69 28.07
C LEU A 582 25.95 18.12 28.29
N THR A 583 25.71 19.43 28.19
CA THR A 583 24.37 20.04 28.16
C THR A 583 24.03 20.54 26.76
N GLY A 584 22.77 20.89 26.51
CA GLY A 584 22.32 21.40 25.21
C GLY A 584 21.02 20.76 24.74
N PHE A 585 20.89 20.54 23.44
CA PHE A 585 19.69 19.93 22.88
C PHE A 585 19.92 19.22 21.54
N CYS A 586 19.01 18.30 21.21
CA CYS A 586 18.76 17.91 19.83
C CYS A 586 17.31 18.20 19.44
N LEU A 587 17.11 18.85 18.29
CA LEU A 587 15.81 18.99 17.65
C LEU A 587 15.69 17.93 16.54
N PRO A 588 14.89 16.86 16.75
CA PRO A 588 14.73 15.79 15.78
C PRO A 588 13.71 16.19 14.70
N GLY A 589 14.20 16.45 13.49
CA GLY A 589 13.34 16.87 12.39
C GLY A 589 14.04 16.78 11.04
N LYS A 590 13.53 17.55 10.08
CA LYS A 590 14.15 17.86 8.78
C LYS A 590 14.02 19.38 8.54
N PRO A 591 15.11 20.16 8.60
CA PRO A 591 16.45 19.75 9.07
C PRO A 591 16.45 19.34 10.54
N GLY A 592 17.52 18.67 10.97
CA GLY A 592 17.77 18.32 12.37
C GLY A 592 18.94 19.10 12.92
N VAL A 593 18.83 19.54 14.16
CA VAL A 593 19.76 20.49 14.80
C VAL A 593 20.25 19.86 16.09
N VAL A 594 21.54 19.98 16.39
CA VAL A 594 22.11 19.56 17.67
C VAL A 594 23.03 20.67 18.18
N CYS A 595 22.80 21.09 19.41
CA CYS A 595 23.69 21.98 20.15
C CYS A 595 24.22 21.18 21.35
N VAL A 596 25.54 21.10 21.51
CA VAL A 596 26.17 20.55 22.72
C VAL A 596 27.17 21.53 23.29
N GLU A 597 27.22 21.63 24.61
CA GLU A 597 28.09 22.55 25.32
C GLU A 597 28.74 21.86 26.53
N GLY A 598 30.02 22.15 26.80
CA GLY A 598 30.82 21.49 27.83
C GLY A 598 32.33 21.63 27.60
N ASP A 599 33.14 20.78 28.26
CA ASP A 599 34.60 20.73 28.05
C ASP A 599 34.92 20.44 26.58
N GLN A 600 35.89 21.17 26.01
CA GLN A 600 36.25 21.06 24.60
C GLN A 600 36.62 19.63 24.20
N ARG A 601 37.26 18.85 25.08
CA ARG A 601 37.60 17.44 24.83
C ARG A 601 36.34 16.59 24.68
N ASP A 602 35.33 16.83 25.49
CA ASP A 602 34.08 16.10 25.51
C ASP A 602 33.17 16.50 24.34
N CYS A 603 33.10 17.78 23.97
CA CYS A 603 32.46 18.22 22.73
C CYS A 603 33.13 17.62 21.47
N ILE A 604 34.48 17.56 21.43
CA ILE A 604 35.23 16.88 20.37
C ILE A 604 34.92 15.37 20.36
N GLN A 605 34.90 14.71 21.51
CA GLN A 605 34.53 13.28 21.65
C GLN A 605 33.12 13.03 21.11
N PHE A 606 32.13 13.81 21.55
CA PHE A 606 30.74 13.74 21.11
C PHE A 606 30.65 13.87 19.58
N TRP A 607 31.23 14.93 19.01
CA TRP A 607 31.21 15.16 17.57
C TRP A 607 31.91 14.02 16.79
N LYS A 608 33.08 13.57 17.25
CA LYS A 608 33.84 12.47 16.65
C LYS A 608 33.09 11.14 16.65
N GLN A 609 32.22 10.90 17.63
CA GLN A 609 31.36 9.72 17.67
C GLN A 609 30.10 9.90 16.81
N VAL A 610 29.35 11.00 16.99
CA VAL A 610 28.11 11.29 16.25
C VAL A 610 28.36 11.34 14.74
N ARG A 611 29.46 11.96 14.28
CA ARG A 611 29.81 12.07 12.85
C ARG A 611 30.04 10.70 12.17
N LYS A 612 30.40 9.65 12.92
CA LYS A 612 30.65 8.29 12.38
C LYS A 612 29.37 7.52 12.04
N TRP A 613 28.21 7.95 12.54
CA TRP A 613 26.95 7.28 12.23
C TRP A 613 26.50 7.53 10.78
N THR A 614 25.54 6.74 10.28
CA THR A 614 25.09 6.79 8.88
C THR A 614 24.23 8.02 8.57
N TRP A 615 24.84 9.13 8.15
CA TRP A 615 24.15 10.38 7.81
C TRP A 615 24.01 10.59 6.30
N LYS A 616 22.94 11.28 5.87
CA LYS A 616 22.84 11.80 4.49
C LYS A 616 23.72 13.05 4.30
N LYS A 617 23.71 13.95 5.27
CA LYS A 617 24.61 15.11 5.42
C LYS A 617 24.63 15.50 6.91
N ILE A 618 25.80 15.80 7.45
CA ILE A 618 25.97 16.36 8.81
C ILE A 618 27.22 17.24 8.82
N SER A 619 27.15 18.39 9.48
CA SER A 619 28.21 19.40 9.50
C SER A 619 28.21 20.15 10.82
N LEU A 620 29.38 20.32 11.42
CA LEU A 620 29.60 21.33 12.45
C LEU A 620 29.58 22.69 11.74
N LYS A 621 28.63 23.55 12.10
CA LYS A 621 28.37 24.86 11.47
C LYS A 621 29.10 25.98 12.20
N HIS A 622 29.13 25.94 13.53
CA HIS A 622 29.80 26.94 14.35
C HIS A 622 30.32 26.31 15.64
N VAL A 623 31.36 26.92 16.20
CA VAL A 623 31.93 26.60 17.51
C VAL A 623 32.14 27.94 18.24
N GLU A 624 31.50 28.09 19.39
CA GLU A 624 31.85 29.13 20.36
C GLU A 624 32.90 28.54 21.30
N GLU A 625 34.02 29.22 21.55
CA GLU A 625 35.05 28.80 22.51
C GLU A 625 35.28 29.94 23.51
N GLU A 626 35.24 29.62 24.81
CA GLU A 626 35.50 30.58 25.89
C GLU A 626 36.36 29.93 27.00
N ASP A 627 37.14 30.75 27.71
CA ASP A 627 37.90 30.30 28.87
C ASP A 627 36.96 29.77 29.99
N SER A 628 37.35 28.66 30.64
CA SER A 628 36.56 28.00 31.71
C SER A 628 35.99 28.93 32.78
N ASN A 629 36.69 30.01 33.10
CA ASN A 629 36.32 30.92 34.19
C ASN A 629 35.20 31.90 33.81
N LEU A 630 34.85 32.00 32.53
CA LEU A 630 33.80 32.90 32.01
C LEU A 630 32.62 32.14 31.37
N PHE A 631 32.81 30.86 31.02
CA PHE A 631 31.80 30.09 30.32
C PHE A 631 30.55 29.80 31.15
N VAL A 632 29.43 30.38 30.73
CA VAL A 632 28.11 30.09 31.29
C VAL A 632 27.38 29.09 30.41
N ARG A 633 27.13 27.88 30.94
CA ARG A 633 26.23 26.90 30.30
C ARG A 633 24.85 27.54 30.11
N LYS A 634 24.38 27.59 28.86
CA LYS A 634 23.06 28.13 28.52
C LYS A 634 21.94 27.12 28.75
N PHE A 635 22.26 25.83 28.88
CA PHE A 635 21.32 24.73 29.06
C PHE A 635 21.66 23.91 30.31
N GLY A 636 20.64 23.49 31.07
CA GLY A 636 20.84 22.73 32.32
C GLY A 636 21.07 21.22 32.13
N THR A 637 20.55 20.66 31.04
CA THR A 637 20.57 19.23 30.66
C THR A 637 20.74 19.13 29.15
N PHE A 638 21.01 17.93 28.62
CA PHE A 638 20.92 17.66 27.18
C PHE A 638 19.59 16.97 26.84
N GLU A 639 18.73 17.63 26.06
CA GLU A 639 17.32 17.20 25.87
C GLU A 639 16.90 16.98 24.41
N GLU A 640 15.88 16.15 24.18
CA GLU A 640 15.21 15.99 22.87
C GLU A 640 14.03 16.98 22.79
N LEU A 641 14.21 18.10 22.08
CA LEU A 641 13.15 19.10 21.90
C LEU A 641 12.04 18.59 20.99
N ASN A 642 10.82 19.10 21.17
CA ASN A 642 9.68 18.74 20.32
C ASN A 642 8.76 19.94 20.11
N PHE A 643 8.84 20.54 18.92
CA PHE A 643 8.01 21.65 18.47
C PHE A 643 7.07 21.22 17.32
N ALA A 644 6.62 19.96 17.33
CA ALA A 644 5.72 19.44 16.31
C ALA A 644 4.30 20.03 16.47
N THR A 645 3.79 20.67 15.41
CA THR A 645 2.44 21.28 15.38
C THR A 645 1.29 20.26 15.42
N GLN A 646 1.57 18.98 15.13
CA GLN A 646 0.60 17.88 15.21
C GLN A 646 1.23 16.59 15.78
N PRO A 647 0.47 15.75 16.51
CA PRO A 647 0.98 14.49 17.04
C PRO A 647 1.51 13.56 15.94
N GLY A 648 2.82 13.28 15.96
CA GLY A 648 3.49 12.42 14.99
C GLY A 648 3.99 13.12 13.72
N SER A 649 3.87 14.46 13.63
CA SER A 649 4.57 15.23 12.60
C SER A 649 6.08 15.03 12.67
N ARG A 650 6.73 15.08 11.51
CA ARG A 650 8.20 15.01 11.36
C ARG A 650 8.84 16.38 11.09
N HIS A 651 8.01 17.42 11.05
CA HIS A 651 8.38 18.81 10.89
C HIS A 651 8.21 19.50 12.24
N MET A 652 9.25 20.23 12.64
CA MET A 652 9.28 21.03 13.86
C MET A 652 9.09 22.50 13.50
N ASP A 653 8.44 23.26 14.36
CA ASP A 653 8.32 24.71 14.18
C ASP A 653 9.67 25.39 14.49
N PHE A 654 10.28 26.01 13.47
CA PHE A 654 11.56 26.72 13.59
C PHE A 654 11.43 28.12 14.21
N GLY A 655 10.24 28.71 14.27
CA GLY A 655 9.97 29.93 15.02
C GLY A 655 9.88 29.66 16.53
N LEU A 656 9.33 28.50 16.92
CA LEU A 656 9.44 28.01 18.30
C LEU A 656 10.88 27.64 18.68
N LEU A 657 11.67 27.10 17.75
CA LEU A 657 13.11 26.92 17.96
C LEU A 657 13.83 28.27 18.12
N TYR A 658 13.56 29.26 17.26
CA TYR A 658 14.16 30.58 17.36
C TYR A 658 13.86 31.23 18.71
N LYS A 659 12.58 31.25 19.11
CA LYS A 659 12.17 31.75 20.42
C LYS A 659 12.89 31.02 21.56
N PHE A 660 12.94 29.69 21.52
CA PHE A 660 13.69 28.89 22.50
C PHE A 660 15.17 29.30 22.55
N MET A 661 15.81 29.56 21.41
CA MET A 661 17.20 30.03 21.36
C MET A 661 17.35 31.47 21.90
N VAL A 662 16.39 32.35 21.67
CA VAL A 662 16.36 33.71 22.26
C VAL A 662 16.18 33.64 23.78
N ASP A 663 15.26 32.83 24.28
CA ASP A 663 14.98 32.63 25.71
C ASP A 663 16.23 32.11 26.48
N HIS A 664 17.13 31.38 25.81
CA HIS A 664 18.41 30.90 26.36
C HIS A 664 19.61 31.79 25.99
N GLY A 665 19.38 32.97 25.40
CA GLY A 665 20.43 33.96 25.09
C GLY A 665 21.38 33.56 23.96
N CYS A 666 20.95 32.70 23.02
CA CYS A 666 21.70 32.27 21.84
C CYS A 666 20.93 32.49 20.52
N GLY A 667 20.03 33.47 20.47
CA GLY A 667 19.23 33.80 19.26
C GLY A 667 20.09 34.07 18.02
N ASP A 668 21.23 34.75 18.18
CA ASP A 668 22.16 35.07 17.08
C ASP A 668 22.72 33.81 16.39
N MET A 669 22.86 32.70 17.13
CA MET A 669 23.32 31.41 16.61
C MET A 669 22.33 30.77 15.64
N PHE A 670 21.08 31.24 15.59
CA PHE A 670 20.12 30.83 14.57
C PHE A 670 20.63 31.23 13.17
N ASN A 671 21.20 32.43 13.02
CA ASN A 671 21.78 32.88 11.76
C ASN A 671 23.01 32.03 11.39
N PHE A 672 23.89 31.72 12.34
CA PHE A 672 25.04 30.84 12.08
C PHE A 672 24.65 29.39 11.75
N CYS A 673 23.52 28.89 12.26
CA CYS A 673 23.01 27.56 11.95
C CYS A 673 22.33 27.48 10.57
N PHE A 674 21.60 28.53 10.16
CA PHE A 674 20.65 28.48 9.03
C PHE A 674 20.89 29.51 7.91
N GLY A 675 21.83 30.45 8.07
CA GLY A 675 22.14 31.51 7.10
C GLY A 675 21.03 32.57 6.92
N MET A 676 20.18 32.76 7.94
CA MET A 676 19.05 33.69 7.91
C MET A 676 18.78 34.31 9.30
N GLN A 677 18.26 35.53 9.32
CA GLN A 677 17.71 36.14 10.54
C GLN A 677 16.45 35.39 11.00
N GLY A 678 16.40 34.96 12.25
CA GLY A 678 15.22 34.30 12.82
C GLY A 678 14.10 35.27 13.20
N ARG A 679 12.87 34.76 13.32
CA ARG A 679 11.69 35.50 13.75
C ARG A 679 10.82 34.64 14.68
N ASP A 680 10.16 35.29 15.63
CA ASP A 680 9.27 34.60 16.56
C ASP A 680 8.00 34.14 15.85
N SER A 681 7.48 32.98 16.26
CA SER A 681 6.25 32.43 15.68
C SER A 681 4.95 33.19 16.03
N ASN A 682 5.05 34.24 16.85
CA ASN A 682 3.95 35.06 17.37
C ASN A 682 4.13 36.58 17.10
N SER A 683 5.13 36.99 16.31
CA SER A 683 5.32 38.38 15.87
C SER A 683 4.67 38.61 14.52
#